data_AF-A0A6N9A798-F1
#
_entry.id   AF-A0A6N9A798-F1
#
_cell.length_a   1.000
_cell.length_b   1.000
_cell.length_c   1.000
_cell.angle_alpha   90.00
_cell.angle_beta   90.00
_cell.angle_gamma   90.00
#
_symmetry.space_group_name_H-M   'P 1'
#
loop_
_entity.id
_entity.type
_entity.pdbx_description
1 polymer ?
#
loop_
_entity_poly.entity_id
_entity_poly.type
_entity_poly.pdbx_seq_one_letter_code
_entity_poly.pdbx_strand_id
1 'polypeptide(L)'
;MAGKDTPAGRRRHPDRTRIAPPRVTWSAGAAARRIPLNSGHRLRRSSCLLPLTRTPTGKPRMKSYSRMLRHGPALAVLALAATVPSAGAQAQQSDWPMHGRDAAETRYSPLDRINTGNVDQLGVAWSWEIPKTGARLETTPIVVDGVLYGTAAFSFVFALNAVTGEEIWRWDPAIPHERRGGPPSCCGDVNRGVALHGDKVFVGLLDGRLVALDRTDGSVVWTVQTTPAGSDFTITGAPRVTGNAVVIGNGGAEYGVRGYVTAYDTETGDALWRTHTVPGDPADGFESEAMRAAAETWTGEWWVVGGGGTVWDAMVADPAANLFYIGTGNGSPWNRDNRSPGGGDNLYLSAIVALDPDDGSIEWHYQTTPGDDWDYTATQPLMLLDLEIGGQERQVIVQAPKNGFFYVVDRLTGELISAEPFADDLTWATAVDLATGRPIETPEARYGMTGKGVYLAPGPSGAHNWHPMSWSPRTGLVYLPATNNNYYFEKEEGFEYRAGRWNTGTVQGASDQRPERPPLKGPHNVLLAWDPAENAERWRVEADGGHGGTMATAGGLVFWGTDSRLAALDARTGEELWSANVGGGTASPVTYEVDGTQYVSIAAGLVSSGGEQRVWSFALGAEEATQDLTTATPEEVGLSSEVLARIGPTMQQFIDNERTAGIMTLVARRGEIVHWDAHGWRIRDEDPLEPNDIFRIYSMTKPVTSVAAMILVEEGRLSLDDPLSSVIPSFADIQVYDDGELRPPTRPVLIRDLLSHTSGLTYGVFGNTPVDSIYRAGLGALDMRGGGDLAARAEAIASFPLIDDPGDRWIYSLSTDVLGRVVEVVSGQSLDAFFRERIFEPLGMHDTGFHVAEGKADRFTQVYLRSRDGLVAPPSRGGDRFTRPPSWYSGGGGLTSTAADYLRFCEMLLGGGETDGVRILKPETVELMTRNHLPDEMIPVLGLPGQGFGLGFAVSVGENPGTYWWSGVANTFFWIDPEREIIAFAWTQLQPYGMAPVDRLLRPIVYEAILDGN
;
A
#
# COMPACT_ATOMS: atom_id res chain seq x y z
N MET A 1 -65.97 -15.29 -9.97
CA MET A 1 -66.39 -15.01 -11.36
C MET A 1 -65.31 -14.12 -11.97
N ALA A 2 -64.42 -14.63 -12.83
CA ALA A 2 -64.64 -14.78 -14.29
C ALA A 2 -65.09 -13.43 -14.90
N GLY A 3 -64.41 -12.75 -15.83
CA GLY A 3 -63.48 -13.20 -16.86
C GLY A 3 -64.13 -13.00 -18.24
N LYS A 4 -63.40 -12.32 -19.16
CA LYS A 4 -63.60 -12.27 -20.64
C LYS A 4 -64.77 -11.39 -21.14
N ASP A 5 -64.75 -10.76 -22.33
CA ASP A 5 -64.42 -11.19 -23.70
C ASP A 5 -64.00 -9.97 -24.58
N THR A 6 -62.93 -9.99 -25.42
CA THR A 6 -62.76 -10.44 -26.85
C THR A 6 -63.63 -9.70 -27.91
N PRO A 7 -63.29 -9.66 -29.25
CA PRO A 7 -62.57 -10.66 -30.05
C PRO A 7 -61.63 -10.17 -31.20
N ALA A 8 -61.02 -11.16 -31.87
CA ALA A 8 -60.11 -11.10 -33.02
C ALA A 8 -60.79 -11.45 -34.37
N GLY A 9 -60.12 -11.15 -35.51
CA GLY A 9 -60.45 -11.69 -36.84
C GLY A 9 -59.44 -11.35 -37.96
N ARG A 10 -58.89 -12.39 -38.63
CA ARG A 10 -57.82 -12.38 -39.67
C ARG A 10 -58.35 -12.37 -41.12
N ARG A 11 -57.48 -11.97 -42.09
CA ARG A 11 -57.18 -12.51 -43.48
C ARG A 11 -56.79 -11.33 -44.42
N ARG A 12 -55.86 -11.33 -45.41
CA ARG A 12 -55.16 -12.30 -46.30
C ARG A 12 -53.93 -11.61 -46.99
N HIS A 13 -52.95 -12.41 -47.45
CA HIS A 13 -51.83 -12.14 -48.41
C HIS A 13 -52.32 -12.02 -49.90
N PRO A 14 -51.51 -11.74 -50.97
CA PRO A 14 -50.04 -11.94 -51.17
C PRO A 14 -49.22 -10.91 -52.04
N ASP A 15 -47.90 -11.17 -52.10
CA ASP A 15 -46.95 -11.11 -53.25
C ASP A 15 -45.80 -10.04 -53.34
N ARG A 16 -44.55 -10.57 -53.38
CA ARG A 16 -43.26 -10.20 -54.07
C ARG A 16 -42.76 -8.72 -54.08
N THR A 17 -41.47 -8.34 -53.99
CA THR A 17 -40.15 -8.96 -54.26
C THR A 17 -38.98 -8.07 -53.77
N ARG A 18 -37.91 -8.70 -53.27
CA ARG A 18 -36.43 -8.42 -53.31
C ARG A 18 -35.89 -6.99 -53.54
N ILE A 19 -34.87 -6.60 -52.75
CA ILE A 19 -33.44 -6.42 -53.14
C ILE A 19 -32.58 -6.14 -51.88
N ALA A 20 -31.42 -6.79 -51.78
CA ALA A 20 -30.28 -6.41 -50.94
C ALA A 20 -28.98 -6.68 -51.72
N PRO A 21 -27.92 -5.89 -51.52
CA PRO A 21 -26.55 -6.39 -51.73
C PRO A 21 -25.53 -5.81 -50.69
N PRO A 22 -24.24 -6.20 -50.71
CA PRO A 22 -23.76 -7.58 -50.53
C PRO A 22 -22.58 -7.69 -49.52
N ARG A 23 -22.37 -8.90 -48.99
CA ARG A 23 -21.09 -9.37 -48.41
C ARG A 23 -20.31 -10.11 -49.50
N VAL A 24 -18.98 -9.96 -49.52
CA VAL A 24 -18.07 -10.75 -50.36
C VAL A 24 -17.18 -11.60 -49.46
N THR A 25 -17.18 -12.90 -49.70
CA THR A 25 -16.13 -13.86 -49.34
C THR A 25 -15.58 -14.43 -50.65
N TRP A 26 -14.30 -14.80 -50.68
CA TRP A 26 -13.77 -15.75 -51.65
C TRP A 26 -12.78 -16.70 -50.98
N SER A 27 -12.90 -17.97 -51.38
CA SER A 27 -12.19 -19.16 -50.94
C SER A 27 -10.97 -19.49 -51.82
N ALA A 28 -10.17 -20.42 -51.31
CA ALA A 28 -8.87 -20.88 -51.80
C ALA A 28 -8.85 -21.59 -53.19
N GLY A 29 -7.66 -21.62 -53.81
CA GLY A 29 -7.31 -22.48 -54.94
C GLY A 29 -5.80 -22.44 -55.28
N ALA A 30 -5.18 -23.61 -55.39
CA ALA A 30 -3.73 -23.88 -55.38
C ALA A 30 -2.97 -23.60 -56.70
N ALA A 31 -1.63 -23.43 -56.60
CA ALA A 31 -0.59 -24.28 -57.25
C ALA A 31 0.74 -23.54 -57.57
N ALA A 32 1.84 -24.18 -57.11
CA ALA A 32 3.17 -24.31 -57.72
C ALA A 32 4.04 -23.07 -58.07
N ARG A 33 5.25 -23.00 -57.48
CA ARG A 33 6.53 -23.39 -58.14
C ARG A 33 7.74 -23.02 -57.28
N ARG A 34 8.59 -24.02 -57.01
CA ARG A 34 10.01 -23.88 -56.65
C ARG A 34 10.79 -23.32 -57.84
N ILE A 35 11.84 -22.53 -57.57
CA ILE A 35 13.13 -22.47 -58.30
C ILE A 35 14.10 -21.59 -57.47
N PRO A 36 15.43 -21.82 -57.56
CA PRO A 36 16.36 -21.73 -56.45
C PRO A 36 17.26 -20.49 -56.53
N LEU A 37 17.94 -20.17 -55.42
CA LEU A 37 19.17 -19.40 -55.44
C LEU A 37 20.28 -20.22 -54.79
N ASN A 38 21.26 -20.56 -55.61
CA ASN A 38 22.52 -21.16 -55.24
C ASN A 38 23.64 -20.33 -55.87
N SER A 39 24.82 -20.43 -55.28
CA SER A 39 26.12 -19.82 -55.61
C SER A 39 26.32 -18.38 -55.08
N GLY A 40 27.36 -18.08 -54.31
CA GLY A 40 28.40 -18.93 -53.74
C GLY A 40 29.57 -18.07 -53.28
N HIS A 41 30.28 -18.51 -52.24
CA HIS A 41 31.72 -18.34 -52.21
C HIS A 41 32.36 -19.51 -51.46
N ARG A 42 33.33 -20.10 -52.15
CA ARG A 42 34.14 -21.26 -51.79
C ARG A 42 35.08 -20.89 -50.65
N LEU A 43 35.31 -21.80 -49.71
CA LEU A 43 36.63 -22.01 -49.12
C LEU A 43 36.95 -23.49 -49.06
N ARG A 44 38.15 -23.80 -49.55
CA ARG A 44 38.71 -25.13 -49.75
C ARG A 44 39.08 -25.76 -48.41
N ARG A 45 38.86 -27.07 -48.32
CA ARG A 45 39.47 -27.97 -47.34
C ARG A 45 40.97 -28.14 -47.55
N SER A 46 41.57 -28.76 -46.52
CA SER A 46 42.72 -29.68 -46.51
C SER A 46 44.04 -29.02 -46.10
N SER A 47 44.88 -29.56 -45.23
CA SER A 47 44.92 -30.80 -44.42
C SER A 47 46.11 -30.58 -43.44
N CYS A 48 46.25 -31.24 -42.29
CA CYS A 48 46.91 -32.55 -42.17
C CYS A 48 47.10 -32.89 -40.67
N LEU A 49 46.64 -34.08 -40.26
CA LEU A 49 47.43 -35.23 -39.75
C LEU A 49 47.85 -35.10 -38.27
N LEU A 50 47.17 -35.77 -37.32
CA LEU A 50 47.29 -37.20 -36.87
C LEU A 50 48.63 -37.50 -36.13
N PRO A 51 48.74 -38.54 -35.26
CA PRO A 51 47.77 -39.56 -34.78
C PRO A 51 47.67 -39.69 -33.22
N LEU A 52 46.57 -40.18 -32.61
CA LEU A 52 46.21 -41.59 -32.27
C LEU A 52 47.28 -42.30 -31.39
N THR A 53 47.03 -43.05 -30.30
CA THR A 53 45.91 -43.95 -29.95
C THR A 53 46.11 -44.59 -28.55
N ARG A 54 44.98 -44.97 -27.93
CA ARG A 54 44.67 -46.20 -27.13
C ARG A 54 45.28 -46.44 -25.74
N THR A 55 44.39 -46.37 -24.73
CA THR A 55 43.96 -47.41 -23.72
C THR A 55 44.93 -48.56 -23.38
N PRO A 56 44.96 -49.15 -22.14
CA PRO A 56 43.75 -49.56 -21.39
C PRO A 56 43.86 -49.76 -19.83
N THR A 57 42.70 -50.07 -19.21
CA THR A 57 42.45 -51.01 -18.08
C THR A 57 43.08 -50.81 -16.68
N GLY A 58 42.22 -50.86 -15.65
CA GLY A 58 42.54 -51.48 -14.35
C GLY A 58 42.06 -50.75 -13.09
N LYS A 59 40.95 -51.19 -12.48
CA LYS A 59 40.70 -51.09 -11.02
C LYS A 59 41.34 -52.32 -10.33
N PRO A 60 41.44 -52.43 -9.00
CA PRO A 60 41.53 -51.43 -7.91
C PRO A 60 42.65 -51.78 -6.87
N ARG A 61 42.95 -50.90 -5.89
CA ARG A 61 43.17 -51.30 -4.47
C ARG A 61 43.44 -50.14 -3.50
N MET A 62 42.70 -50.17 -2.39
CA MET A 62 42.95 -49.51 -1.11
C MET A 62 44.39 -49.71 -0.60
N LYS A 63 44.96 -48.65 0.00
CA LYS A 63 45.85 -48.74 1.18
C LYS A 63 45.68 -47.51 2.07
N SER A 64 45.15 -47.75 3.27
CA SER A 64 45.35 -46.93 4.47
C SER A 64 46.83 -46.92 4.85
N TYR A 65 47.35 -45.83 5.41
CA TYR A 65 48.28 -45.87 6.55
C TYR A 65 48.42 -44.49 7.22
N SER A 66 48.24 -44.54 8.54
CA SER A 66 48.44 -43.54 9.57
C SER A 66 49.91 -43.15 9.82
N ARG A 67 50.14 -41.97 10.42
CA ARG A 67 51.17 -41.69 11.47
C ARG A 67 51.05 -40.22 11.91
N MET A 68 50.63 -39.96 13.14
CA MET A 68 51.40 -39.92 14.42
C MET A 68 51.84 -38.50 14.80
N LEU A 69 51.16 -38.01 15.85
CA LEU A 69 51.55 -36.99 16.83
C LEU A 69 53.04 -36.99 17.20
N ARG A 70 53.57 -35.81 17.59
CA ARG A 70 54.46 -35.63 18.76
C ARG A 70 54.66 -34.16 19.19
N HIS A 71 54.37 -33.92 20.49
CA HIS A 71 54.92 -32.90 21.44
C HIS A 71 54.35 -31.47 21.30
N GLY A 72 53.92 -30.73 22.33
CA GLY A 72 53.94 -30.78 23.80
C GLY A 72 53.33 -29.45 24.31
N PRO A 73 52.98 -29.28 25.60
CA PRO A 73 52.09 -28.20 26.04
C PRO A 73 52.84 -26.87 26.19
N ALA A 74 52.34 -25.83 25.52
CA ALA A 74 52.69 -24.44 25.82
C ALA A 74 51.40 -23.71 26.19
N LEU A 75 51.28 -23.33 27.46
CA LEU A 75 50.34 -22.29 27.88
C LEU A 75 50.68 -21.03 27.10
N ALA A 76 49.82 -20.64 26.15
CA ALA A 76 49.77 -19.30 25.63
C ALA A 76 48.59 -18.60 26.31
N VAL A 77 48.92 -17.68 27.22
CA VAL A 77 48.00 -16.67 27.74
C VAL A 77 47.56 -15.83 26.55
N LEU A 78 46.33 -16.05 26.06
CA LEU A 78 45.70 -15.13 25.12
C LEU A 78 45.21 -13.93 25.93
N ALA A 79 46.03 -12.88 25.92
CA ALA A 79 45.55 -11.55 26.22
C ALA A 79 44.40 -11.24 25.26
N LEU A 80 43.22 -10.91 25.80
CA LEU A 80 42.17 -10.22 25.04
C LEU A 80 42.72 -8.86 24.61
N ALA A 81 43.38 -8.82 23.46
CA ALA A 81 43.34 -7.62 22.66
C ALA A 81 41.96 -7.59 22.02
N ALA A 82 41.11 -6.67 22.45
CA ALA A 82 39.92 -6.32 21.69
C ALA A 82 40.40 -5.87 20.31
N THR A 83 40.33 -6.76 19.34
CA THR A 83 40.59 -6.44 17.94
C THR A 83 39.44 -5.54 17.52
N VAL A 84 39.73 -4.25 17.35
CA VAL A 84 38.86 -3.35 16.58
C VAL A 84 38.63 -4.04 15.23
N PRO A 85 37.38 -4.31 14.83
CA PRO A 85 37.10 -4.89 13.53
C PRO A 85 37.78 -4.05 12.45
N SER A 86 38.44 -4.69 11.48
CA SER A 86 38.93 -3.96 10.31
C SER A 86 37.78 -3.19 9.65
N ALA A 87 38.05 -2.06 8.99
CA ALA A 87 37.01 -1.25 8.36
C ALA A 87 36.04 -2.06 7.47
N GLY A 88 36.52 -3.10 6.77
CA GLY A 88 35.67 -4.01 5.99
C GLY A 88 34.78 -4.95 6.83
N ALA A 89 35.25 -5.39 8.00
CA ALA A 89 34.44 -6.20 8.93
C ALA A 89 33.43 -5.34 9.71
N GLN A 90 33.75 -4.06 9.95
CA GLN A 90 32.85 -3.08 10.54
C GLN A 90 31.74 -2.68 9.54
N ALA A 91 32.09 -2.41 8.28
CA ALA A 91 31.12 -2.14 7.21
C ALA A 91 30.18 -3.33 6.96
N GLN A 92 30.70 -4.57 7.01
CA GLN A 92 29.88 -5.77 6.87
C GLN A 92 28.92 -6.01 8.05
N GLN A 93 29.14 -5.37 9.20
CA GLN A 93 28.20 -5.40 10.35
C GLN A 93 27.13 -4.30 10.27
N SER A 94 27.44 -3.16 9.64
CA SER A 94 26.50 -2.04 9.47
C SER A 94 25.59 -2.18 8.24
N ASP A 95 26.00 -2.95 7.24
CA ASP A 95 25.29 -3.05 5.96
C ASP A 95 24.27 -4.20 5.92
N TRP A 96 23.41 -4.19 4.90
CA TRP A 96 22.57 -5.32 4.49
C TRP A 96 22.99 -5.79 3.09
N PRO A 97 24.09 -6.55 2.95
CA PRO A 97 24.76 -6.73 1.66
C PRO A 97 24.18 -7.80 0.74
N MET A 98 23.28 -8.65 1.26
CA MET A 98 22.75 -9.82 0.56
C MET A 98 21.24 -9.92 0.82
N HIS A 99 20.53 -10.68 -0.01
CA HIS A 99 19.08 -10.84 0.11
C HIS A 99 18.65 -11.25 1.53
N GLY A 100 19.23 -12.31 2.10
CA GLY A 100 19.01 -12.74 3.48
C GLY A 100 19.92 -12.10 4.52
N ARG A 101 20.50 -10.92 4.23
CA ARG A 101 21.55 -10.21 4.99
C ARG A 101 22.92 -10.90 5.01
N ASP A 102 22.98 -12.18 5.32
CA ASP A 102 24.20 -12.99 5.36
C ASP A 102 24.08 -14.28 4.55
N ALA A 103 25.20 -14.99 4.39
CA ALA A 103 25.25 -16.23 3.61
C ALA A 103 24.38 -17.36 4.20
N ALA A 104 24.01 -17.28 5.47
CA ALA A 104 23.13 -18.23 6.13
C ALA A 104 21.64 -17.85 6.01
N GLU A 105 21.34 -16.70 5.38
CA GLU A 105 20.01 -16.10 5.22
C GLU A 105 19.27 -15.94 6.57
N THR A 106 20.01 -15.63 7.65
CA THR A 106 19.42 -15.53 8.99
C THR A 106 18.50 -14.33 9.17
N ARG A 107 18.68 -13.29 8.36
CA ARG A 107 17.99 -11.99 8.48
C ARG A 107 18.11 -11.40 9.89
N TYR A 108 19.22 -11.70 10.54
CA TYR A 108 19.61 -11.17 11.84
C TYR A 108 20.59 -10.03 11.69
N SER A 109 20.26 -8.85 12.19
CA SER A 109 21.21 -7.75 12.28
C SER A 109 21.89 -7.71 13.67
N PRO A 110 23.22 -7.60 13.74
CA PRO A 110 23.93 -7.40 15.00
C PRO A 110 23.78 -5.97 15.54
N LEU A 111 23.12 -5.06 14.83
CA LEU A 111 22.88 -3.70 15.27
C LEU A 111 21.86 -3.67 16.43
N ASP A 112 22.14 -2.83 17.43
CA ASP A 112 21.39 -2.74 18.67
C ASP A 112 21.13 -1.29 19.15
N ARG A 113 21.45 -0.28 18.34
CA ARG A 113 21.15 1.12 18.67
C ARG A 113 19.65 1.30 18.84
N ILE A 114 18.87 0.71 17.95
CA ILE A 114 17.43 0.51 18.10
C ILE A 114 17.22 -0.79 18.88
N ASN A 115 16.62 -0.70 20.05
CA ASN A 115 16.40 -1.81 20.97
C ASN A 115 15.08 -1.64 21.74
N THR A 116 14.73 -2.65 22.53
CA THR A 116 13.47 -2.67 23.30
C THR A 116 13.28 -1.47 24.25
N GLY A 117 14.35 -0.74 24.60
CA GLY A 117 14.28 0.42 25.50
C GLY A 117 14.13 1.78 24.81
N ASN A 118 14.18 1.84 23.47
CA ASN A 118 14.07 3.09 22.72
C ASN A 118 13.36 2.97 21.36
N VAL A 119 12.85 1.79 21.00
CA VAL A 119 12.15 1.56 19.73
C VAL A 119 10.89 2.41 19.58
N ASP A 120 10.30 2.83 20.70
CA ASP A 120 9.20 3.79 20.78
C ASP A 120 9.55 5.19 20.25
N GLN A 121 10.84 5.50 20.08
CA GLN A 121 11.34 6.77 19.53
C GLN A 121 11.66 6.71 18.03
N LEU A 122 11.23 5.64 17.34
CA LEU A 122 11.39 5.55 15.88
C LEU A 122 10.41 6.46 15.15
N GLY A 123 10.96 7.32 14.30
CA GLY A 123 10.19 8.14 13.37
C GLY A 123 10.65 7.95 11.91
N VAL A 124 9.90 8.49 10.96
CA VAL A 124 10.26 8.47 9.53
C VAL A 124 11.44 9.40 9.31
N ALA A 125 12.57 8.82 8.94
CA ALA A 125 13.74 9.55 8.50
C ALA A 125 13.54 10.11 7.09
N TRP A 126 12.95 9.29 6.20
CA TRP A 126 12.60 9.67 4.83
C TRP A 126 11.62 8.66 4.23
N SER A 127 10.94 9.06 3.16
CA SER A 127 10.20 8.14 2.29
C SER A 127 10.36 8.53 0.83
N TRP A 128 10.30 7.53 -0.05
CA TRP A 128 10.43 7.72 -1.50
C TRP A 128 9.31 6.99 -2.24
N GLU A 129 8.61 7.70 -3.11
CA GLU A 129 7.54 7.12 -3.94
C GLU A 129 8.13 6.27 -5.07
N ILE A 130 7.63 5.04 -5.20
CA ILE A 130 8.03 4.09 -6.23
C ILE A 130 7.23 4.40 -7.51
N PRO A 131 7.87 4.88 -8.59
CA PRO A 131 7.16 5.37 -9.78
C PRO A 131 6.56 4.23 -10.63
N LYS A 132 7.03 2.99 -10.45
CA LYS A 132 6.55 1.81 -11.19
C LYS A 132 5.65 0.97 -10.30
N THR A 133 4.34 1.09 -10.53
CA THR A 133 3.31 0.39 -9.77
C THR A 133 2.57 -0.66 -10.62
N GLY A 134 1.68 -1.44 -9.99
CA GLY A 134 0.79 -2.38 -10.67
C GLY A 134 0.81 -3.81 -10.12
N ALA A 135 1.71 -4.11 -9.17
CA ALA A 135 1.75 -5.36 -8.42
C ALA A 135 2.11 -5.09 -6.96
N ARG A 136 1.84 -6.04 -6.05
CA ARG A 136 2.32 -5.97 -4.66
C ARG A 136 3.86 -5.92 -4.62
N LEU A 137 4.42 -5.37 -3.56
CA LEU A 137 5.87 -5.28 -3.38
C LEU A 137 6.37 -6.52 -2.63
N GLU A 138 7.37 -7.21 -3.19
CA GLU A 138 8.01 -8.37 -2.56
C GLU A 138 9.52 -8.16 -2.33
N THR A 139 10.03 -6.96 -2.64
CA THR A 139 11.47 -6.68 -2.57
C THR A 139 12.01 -6.80 -1.15
N THR A 140 13.17 -7.42 -0.99
CA THR A 140 14.07 -7.15 0.13
C THR A 140 15.15 -6.18 -0.38
N PRO A 141 15.16 -4.91 0.06
CA PRO A 141 16.23 -3.99 -0.32
C PRO A 141 17.60 -4.49 0.15
N ILE A 142 18.64 -4.20 -0.62
CA ILE A 142 20.04 -4.44 -0.23
C ILE A 142 20.68 -3.08 -0.01
N VAL A 143 21.43 -2.92 1.08
CA VAL A 143 22.08 -1.66 1.45
C VAL A 143 23.56 -1.88 1.64
N VAL A 144 24.38 -1.25 0.80
CA VAL A 144 25.84 -1.33 0.86
C VAL A 144 26.45 0.02 0.56
N ASP A 145 27.43 0.43 1.37
CA ASP A 145 28.14 1.71 1.23
C ASP A 145 27.19 2.94 1.19
N GLY A 146 26.13 2.93 2.01
CA GLY A 146 25.15 4.02 2.08
C GLY A 146 24.22 4.12 0.86
N VAL A 147 24.17 3.11 -0.01
CA VAL A 147 23.24 3.02 -1.14
C VAL A 147 22.28 1.87 -0.95
N LEU A 148 20.99 2.16 -1.06
CA LEU A 148 19.90 1.18 -1.03
C LEU A 148 19.51 0.80 -2.47
N TYR A 149 19.51 -0.49 -2.78
CA TYR A 149 19.07 -1.06 -4.05
C TYR A 149 17.81 -1.90 -3.85
N GLY A 150 16.82 -1.73 -4.72
CA GLY A 150 15.56 -2.47 -4.61
C GLY A 150 14.86 -2.67 -5.95
N THR A 151 13.78 -3.46 -5.92
CA THR A 151 12.94 -3.72 -7.10
C THR A 151 11.48 -3.38 -6.86
N ALA A 152 10.73 -3.16 -7.93
CA ALA A 152 9.29 -2.94 -7.91
C ALA A 152 8.57 -3.77 -8.99
N ALA A 153 7.30 -3.45 -9.23
CA ALA A 153 6.47 -4.11 -10.23
C ALA A 153 7.16 -4.15 -11.61
N PHE A 154 6.91 -5.22 -12.38
CA PHE A 154 7.49 -5.42 -13.71
C PHE A 154 9.03 -5.47 -13.73
N SER A 155 9.66 -5.90 -12.63
CA SER A 155 11.13 -5.99 -12.50
C SER A 155 11.85 -4.65 -12.66
N PHE A 156 11.18 -3.55 -12.32
CA PHE A 156 11.81 -2.23 -12.22
C PHE A 156 12.85 -2.22 -11.10
N VAL A 157 13.99 -1.57 -11.32
CA VAL A 157 15.12 -1.51 -10.38
C VAL A 157 15.42 -0.06 -10.04
N PHE A 158 15.75 0.21 -8.78
CA PHE A 158 16.14 1.55 -8.31
C PHE A 158 17.31 1.48 -7.34
N ALA A 159 18.06 2.58 -7.27
CA ALA A 159 19.07 2.86 -6.26
C ALA A 159 18.82 4.21 -5.61
N LEU A 160 18.81 4.25 -4.28
CA LEU A 160 18.58 5.45 -3.47
C LEU A 160 19.76 5.70 -2.54
N ASN A 161 20.00 6.96 -2.21
CA ASN A 161 20.81 7.31 -1.05
C ASN A 161 20.09 6.80 0.21
N ALA A 162 20.76 5.94 0.99
CA ALA A 162 20.14 5.28 2.13
C ALA A 162 19.88 6.24 3.32
N VAL A 163 20.49 7.42 3.35
CA VAL A 163 20.30 8.43 4.39
C VAL A 163 19.19 9.42 4.04
N THR A 164 19.10 9.83 2.77
CA THR A 164 18.19 10.92 2.35
C THR A 164 16.98 10.44 1.54
N GLY A 165 17.02 9.21 1.01
CA GLY A 165 16.01 8.72 0.06
C GLY A 165 16.13 9.31 -1.34
N GLU A 166 17.14 10.14 -1.63
CA GLU A 166 17.35 10.72 -2.95
C GLU A 166 17.65 9.63 -3.99
N GLU A 167 16.95 9.68 -5.13
CA GLU A 167 17.17 8.76 -6.26
C GLU A 167 18.58 8.97 -6.84
N ILE A 168 19.39 7.91 -6.86
CA ILE A 168 20.70 7.91 -7.54
C ILE A 168 20.48 7.54 -9.01
N TRP A 169 19.80 6.42 -9.25
CA TRP A 169 19.39 5.98 -10.57
C TRP A 169 18.20 5.03 -10.49
N ARG A 170 17.53 4.86 -11.64
CA ARG A 170 16.48 3.86 -11.84
C ARG A 170 16.58 3.24 -13.22
N TRP A 171 16.10 2.01 -13.35
CA TRP A 171 16.12 1.27 -14.60
C TRP A 171 14.82 0.48 -14.79
N ASP A 172 14.16 0.71 -15.93
CA ASP A 172 12.93 0.01 -16.33
C ASP A 172 13.25 -0.94 -17.51
N PRO A 173 13.09 -2.27 -17.37
CA PRO A 173 13.28 -3.23 -18.45
C PRO A 173 12.21 -3.16 -19.56
N ALA A 174 11.21 -2.28 -19.40
CA ALA A 174 10.09 -2.04 -20.29
C ALA A 174 9.25 -3.29 -20.59
N ILE A 175 9.09 -4.17 -19.59
CA ILE A 175 8.29 -5.38 -19.72
C ILE A 175 6.80 -4.98 -19.83
N PRO A 176 6.10 -5.34 -20.92
CA PRO A 176 4.69 -5.03 -21.06
C PRO A 176 3.86 -5.91 -20.13
N HIS A 177 2.68 -5.44 -19.76
CA HIS A 177 1.67 -6.28 -19.10
C HIS A 177 1.28 -7.46 -20.02
N GLU A 178 0.98 -8.64 -19.45
CA GLU A 178 0.45 -9.82 -20.16
C GLU A 178 -0.60 -9.49 -21.25
N ARG A 179 -1.59 -8.64 -20.96
CA ARG A 179 -2.64 -8.22 -21.92
C ARG A 179 -2.10 -7.49 -23.16
N ARG A 180 -0.87 -7.00 -23.11
CA ARG A 180 -0.14 -6.33 -24.20
C ARG A 180 1.01 -7.19 -24.74
N GLY A 181 0.99 -8.51 -24.49
CA GLY A 181 2.00 -9.45 -24.95
C GLY A 181 3.19 -9.62 -24.00
N GLY A 182 3.04 -9.22 -22.74
CA GLY A 182 3.98 -9.56 -21.67
C GLY A 182 3.96 -11.04 -21.28
N PRO A 183 4.94 -11.47 -20.48
CA PRO A 183 4.96 -12.84 -19.97
C PRO A 183 3.73 -13.11 -19.09
N PRO A 184 3.19 -14.34 -19.12
CA PRO A 184 2.10 -14.71 -18.23
C PRO A 184 2.63 -14.86 -16.80
N SER A 185 1.95 -14.27 -15.82
CA SER A 185 2.33 -14.39 -14.40
C SER A 185 1.22 -15.01 -13.57
N CYS A 186 1.51 -16.09 -12.85
CA CYS A 186 0.54 -16.75 -11.98
C CYS A 186 0.10 -15.82 -10.84
N CYS A 187 1.06 -15.08 -10.31
CA CYS A 187 0.99 -14.63 -8.94
C CYS A 187 1.27 -13.12 -8.83
N GLY A 188 1.11 -12.38 -9.93
CA GLY A 188 1.32 -10.93 -10.02
C GLY A 188 2.69 -10.57 -10.61
N ASP A 189 2.81 -9.33 -11.09
CA ASP A 189 4.02 -8.81 -11.76
C ASP A 189 5.09 -8.37 -10.74
N VAL A 190 5.40 -9.26 -9.79
CA VAL A 190 6.26 -9.02 -8.61
C VAL A 190 7.75 -9.30 -8.87
N ASN A 191 8.63 -8.78 -8.00
CA ASN A 191 10.05 -9.10 -7.98
C ASN A 191 10.59 -9.03 -6.54
N ARG A 192 11.41 -10.01 -6.13
CA ARG A 192 11.91 -10.16 -4.75
C ARG A 192 13.21 -9.44 -4.43
N GLY A 193 13.88 -8.87 -5.43
CA GLY A 193 15.07 -8.04 -5.22
C GLY A 193 16.24 -8.37 -6.13
N VAL A 194 17.38 -7.78 -5.80
CA VAL A 194 18.63 -7.87 -6.55
C VAL A 194 19.70 -8.67 -5.80
N ALA A 195 20.84 -8.90 -6.44
CA ALA A 195 22.10 -9.28 -5.78
C ALA A 195 23.22 -8.31 -6.17
N LEU A 196 24.26 -8.22 -5.34
CA LEU A 196 25.45 -7.41 -5.62
C LEU A 196 26.70 -8.30 -5.73
N HIS A 197 27.58 -7.97 -6.68
CA HIS A 197 28.95 -8.49 -6.73
C HIS A 197 29.85 -7.49 -7.43
N GLY A 198 30.94 -7.09 -6.75
CA GLY A 198 31.85 -6.07 -7.28
C GLY A 198 31.15 -4.75 -7.60
N ASP A 199 31.26 -4.32 -8.85
CA ASP A 199 30.67 -3.11 -9.41
C ASP A 199 29.29 -3.34 -10.07
N LYS A 200 28.66 -4.50 -9.85
CA LYS A 200 27.42 -4.90 -10.55
C LYS A 200 26.25 -5.17 -9.62
N VAL A 201 25.05 -4.86 -10.12
CA VAL A 201 23.75 -5.23 -9.57
C VAL A 201 23.11 -6.26 -10.51
N PHE A 202 22.71 -7.42 -9.98
CA PHE A 202 22.08 -8.49 -10.75
C PHE A 202 20.59 -8.59 -10.45
N VAL A 203 19.78 -8.74 -11.50
CA VAL A 203 18.32 -8.86 -11.38
C VAL A 203 17.76 -9.90 -12.35
N GLY A 204 16.88 -10.75 -11.85
CA GLY A 204 16.05 -11.64 -12.67
C GLY A 204 14.78 -10.93 -13.12
N LEU A 205 14.41 -11.06 -14.39
CA LEU A 205 13.30 -10.33 -14.99
C LEU A 205 12.10 -11.23 -15.26
N LEU A 206 10.88 -10.67 -15.16
CA LEU A 206 9.63 -11.40 -15.42
C LEU A 206 9.59 -12.12 -16.78
N ASP A 207 10.29 -11.60 -17.80
CA ASP A 207 10.37 -12.21 -19.13
C ASP A 207 11.50 -13.26 -19.30
N GLY A 208 12.11 -13.67 -18.19
CA GLY A 208 13.09 -14.75 -18.13
C GLY A 208 14.54 -14.34 -18.41
N ARG A 209 14.81 -13.03 -18.53
CA ARG A 209 16.18 -12.52 -18.64
C ARG A 209 16.86 -12.43 -17.26
N LEU A 210 18.18 -12.60 -17.25
CA LEU A 210 19.06 -12.16 -16.16
C LEU A 210 19.88 -10.98 -16.69
N VAL A 211 19.99 -9.92 -15.88
CA VAL A 211 20.67 -8.68 -16.26
C VAL A 211 21.67 -8.29 -15.19
N ALA A 212 22.86 -7.89 -15.61
CA ALA A 212 23.81 -7.16 -14.79
C ALA A 212 23.77 -5.67 -15.15
N LEU A 213 23.57 -4.83 -14.15
CA LEU A 213 23.62 -3.37 -14.22
C LEU A 213 24.88 -2.86 -13.53
N ASP A 214 25.45 -1.78 -14.02
CA ASP A 214 26.50 -1.04 -13.33
C ASP A 214 25.93 -0.44 -12.04
N ARG A 215 26.63 -0.66 -10.93
CA ARG A 215 26.18 -0.25 -9.59
C ARG A 215 26.11 1.27 -9.43
N THR A 216 26.87 2.03 -10.21
CA THR A 216 27.00 3.49 -10.09
C THR A 216 25.95 4.26 -10.85
N ASP A 217 25.55 3.81 -12.04
CA ASP A 217 24.64 4.54 -12.93
C ASP A 217 23.44 3.72 -13.45
N GLY A 218 23.38 2.44 -13.13
CA GLY A 218 22.30 1.54 -13.56
C GLY A 218 22.35 1.17 -15.04
N SER A 219 23.44 1.44 -15.75
CA SER A 219 23.60 1.06 -17.16
C SER A 219 23.75 -0.46 -17.31
N VAL A 220 23.20 -1.01 -18.39
CA VAL A 220 23.28 -2.46 -18.64
C VAL A 220 24.70 -2.86 -19.03
N VAL A 221 25.33 -3.74 -18.25
CA VAL A 221 26.64 -4.34 -18.54
C VAL A 221 26.47 -5.55 -19.47
N TRP A 222 25.60 -6.49 -19.08
CA TRP A 222 25.23 -7.63 -19.92
C TRP A 222 23.79 -8.09 -19.64
N THR A 223 23.23 -8.82 -20.59
CA THR A 223 21.91 -9.45 -20.47
C THR A 223 21.94 -10.82 -21.12
N VAL A 224 21.32 -11.80 -20.46
CA VAL A 224 21.14 -13.15 -21.02
C VAL A 224 19.70 -13.61 -20.88
N GLN A 225 19.18 -14.25 -21.92
CA GLN A 225 17.88 -14.89 -21.87
C GLN A 225 18.06 -16.29 -21.25
N THR A 226 17.55 -16.49 -20.03
CA THR A 226 17.72 -17.76 -19.30
C THR A 226 16.71 -18.83 -19.74
N THR A 227 15.50 -18.39 -20.11
CA THR A 227 14.36 -19.22 -20.51
C THR A 227 14.14 -19.20 -22.01
N PRO A 228 13.47 -20.21 -22.61
CA PRO A 228 13.08 -20.13 -24.03
C PRO A 228 12.24 -18.87 -24.30
N ALA A 229 12.60 -18.09 -25.33
CA ALA A 229 11.89 -16.84 -25.63
C ALA A 229 10.42 -17.11 -26.01
N GLY A 230 9.49 -16.34 -25.44
CA GLY A 230 8.05 -16.48 -25.68
C GLY A 230 7.42 -17.73 -25.05
N SER A 231 8.08 -18.34 -24.07
CA SER A 231 7.53 -19.44 -23.27
C SER A 231 6.76 -18.94 -22.05
N ASP A 232 6.10 -19.86 -21.34
CA ASP A 232 5.33 -19.57 -20.13
C ASP A 232 6.19 -19.49 -18.84
N PHE A 233 7.52 -19.38 -18.97
CA PHE A 233 8.41 -19.16 -17.85
C PHE A 233 8.43 -17.69 -17.40
N THR A 234 8.66 -17.48 -16.11
CA THR A 234 8.92 -16.15 -15.52
C THR A 234 10.05 -16.21 -14.51
N ILE A 235 10.61 -15.05 -14.12
CA ILE A 235 11.50 -14.95 -12.95
C ILE A 235 10.95 -13.88 -12.01
N THR A 236 10.70 -14.28 -10.77
CA THR A 236 10.24 -13.39 -9.68
C THR A 236 11.20 -13.36 -8.49
N GLY A 237 11.99 -14.42 -8.29
CA GLY A 237 12.97 -14.53 -7.20
C GLY A 237 14.21 -13.67 -7.39
N ALA A 238 14.87 -13.34 -6.28
CA ALA A 238 16.14 -12.62 -6.29
C ALA A 238 17.32 -13.58 -6.62
N PRO A 239 18.28 -13.17 -7.47
CA PRO A 239 19.49 -13.96 -7.71
C PRO A 239 20.35 -14.08 -6.45
N ARG A 240 21.19 -15.12 -6.36
CA ARG A 240 22.22 -15.27 -5.33
C ARG A 240 23.59 -15.33 -5.97
N VAL A 241 24.62 -14.85 -5.26
CA VAL A 241 26.00 -14.88 -5.74
C VAL A 241 26.82 -15.88 -4.92
N THR A 242 27.60 -16.72 -5.59
CA THR A 242 28.54 -17.66 -4.99
C THR A 242 29.85 -17.65 -5.79
N GLY A 243 30.96 -17.29 -5.14
CA GLY A 243 32.22 -17.07 -5.85
C GLY A 243 32.09 -16.04 -6.97
N ASN A 244 32.42 -16.45 -8.20
CA ASN A 244 32.28 -15.64 -9.43
C ASN A 244 31.00 -15.99 -10.22
N ALA A 245 30.04 -16.66 -9.58
CA ALA A 245 28.80 -17.08 -10.21
C ALA A 245 27.60 -16.32 -9.63
N VAL A 246 26.72 -15.84 -10.51
CA VAL A 246 25.37 -15.41 -10.18
C VAL A 246 24.38 -16.51 -10.56
N VAL A 247 23.60 -16.96 -9.59
CA VAL A 247 22.68 -18.09 -9.70
C VAL A 247 21.25 -17.59 -9.70
N ILE A 248 20.45 -18.08 -10.64
CA ILE A 248 19.02 -17.74 -10.76
C ILE A 248 18.21 -18.94 -11.23
N GLY A 249 17.00 -19.09 -10.67
CA GLY A 249 16.01 -20.07 -11.09
C GLY A 249 14.89 -19.46 -11.94
N ASN A 250 13.68 -20.01 -11.84
CA ASN A 250 12.51 -19.59 -12.62
C ASN A 250 11.20 -20.00 -11.93
N GLY A 251 10.08 -19.47 -12.43
CA GLY A 251 8.70 -19.83 -12.13
C GLY A 251 7.93 -20.23 -13.40
N GLY A 252 6.66 -20.61 -13.22
CA GLY A 252 5.76 -21.02 -14.32
C GLY A 252 5.15 -22.42 -14.20
N ALA A 253 5.28 -23.09 -13.05
CA ALA A 253 4.75 -24.46 -12.86
C ALA A 253 3.23 -24.52 -13.14
N GLU A 254 2.49 -23.48 -12.82
CA GLU A 254 1.04 -23.38 -13.11
C GLU A 254 0.73 -23.40 -14.61
N TYR A 255 1.68 -22.99 -15.45
CA TYR A 255 1.52 -22.98 -16.90
C TYR A 255 2.09 -24.22 -17.59
N GLY A 256 2.80 -25.09 -16.87
CA GLY A 256 3.39 -26.31 -17.42
C GLY A 256 4.80 -26.10 -17.98
N VAL A 257 5.76 -25.84 -17.09
CA VAL A 257 7.17 -25.66 -17.43
C VAL A 257 8.05 -26.67 -16.70
N ARG A 258 9.25 -26.91 -17.23
CA ARG A 258 10.27 -27.78 -16.61
C ARG A 258 11.26 -26.94 -15.80
N GLY A 259 11.27 -27.13 -14.48
CA GLY A 259 12.13 -26.39 -13.56
C GLY A 259 13.63 -26.64 -13.76
N TYR A 260 14.42 -25.61 -13.48
CA TYR A 260 15.88 -25.65 -13.40
C TYR A 260 16.42 -24.44 -12.66
N VAL A 261 17.69 -24.52 -12.29
CA VAL A 261 18.51 -23.40 -11.81
C VAL A 261 19.78 -23.31 -12.66
N THR A 262 20.32 -22.11 -12.88
CA THR A 262 21.52 -21.89 -13.70
C THR A 262 22.46 -20.92 -13.01
N ALA A 263 23.76 -21.25 -13.03
CA ALA A 263 24.84 -20.34 -12.65
C ALA A 263 25.42 -19.67 -13.89
N TYR A 264 25.65 -18.37 -13.80
CA TYR A 264 26.29 -17.56 -14.85
C TYR A 264 27.51 -16.86 -14.28
N ASP A 265 28.55 -16.69 -15.10
CA ASP A 265 29.73 -15.90 -14.75
C ASP A 265 29.32 -14.44 -14.48
N THR A 266 29.75 -13.88 -13.35
CA THR A 266 29.37 -12.51 -12.93
C THR A 266 29.90 -11.43 -13.88
N GLU A 267 31.00 -11.69 -14.59
CA GLU A 267 31.63 -10.73 -15.49
C GLU A 267 31.07 -10.81 -16.91
N THR A 268 30.88 -12.02 -17.45
CA THR A 268 30.50 -12.20 -18.87
C THR A 268 29.03 -12.53 -19.08
N GLY A 269 28.35 -13.06 -18.06
CA GLY A 269 27.01 -13.63 -18.20
C GLY A 269 26.99 -15.00 -18.89
N ASP A 270 28.15 -15.62 -19.15
CA ASP A 270 28.21 -16.96 -19.74
C ASP A 270 27.67 -18.00 -18.75
N ALA A 271 26.85 -18.94 -19.24
CA ALA A 271 26.35 -20.03 -18.42
C ALA A 271 27.50 -20.97 -18.02
N LEU A 272 27.68 -21.18 -16.72
CA LEU A 272 28.69 -22.08 -16.15
C LEU A 272 28.15 -23.50 -16.06
N TRP A 273 26.97 -23.65 -15.48
CA TRP A 273 26.24 -24.91 -15.38
C TRP A 273 24.74 -24.67 -15.25
N ARG A 274 23.95 -25.70 -15.60
CA ARG A 274 22.49 -25.73 -15.42
C ARG A 274 22.06 -27.07 -14.85
N THR A 275 21.21 -27.01 -13.83
CA THR A 275 20.67 -28.20 -13.17
C THR A 275 19.16 -28.21 -13.29
N HIS A 276 18.62 -29.19 -14.03
CA HIS A 276 17.18 -29.47 -14.06
C HIS A 276 16.74 -30.13 -12.76
N THR A 277 15.54 -29.81 -12.29
CA THR A 277 14.97 -30.36 -11.06
C THR A 277 14.05 -31.56 -11.30
N VAL A 278 13.58 -31.74 -12.53
CA VAL A 278 12.75 -32.88 -12.94
C VAL A 278 13.23 -33.47 -14.27
N PRO A 279 13.05 -34.77 -14.53
CA PRO A 279 13.48 -35.43 -15.76
C PRO A 279 12.71 -34.92 -16.99
N GLY A 280 13.39 -34.88 -18.13
CA GLY A 280 12.84 -34.51 -19.44
C GLY A 280 12.25 -35.71 -20.20
N ASP A 281 12.09 -35.55 -21.51
CA ASP A 281 11.67 -36.65 -22.40
C ASP A 281 12.74 -37.76 -22.40
N PRO A 282 12.42 -38.99 -21.96
CA PRO A 282 13.37 -40.10 -22.00
C PRO A 282 13.93 -40.41 -23.39
N ALA A 283 13.24 -40.01 -24.46
CA ALA A 283 13.71 -40.18 -25.84
C ALA A 283 14.92 -39.31 -26.20
N ASP A 284 15.07 -38.15 -25.54
CA ASP A 284 16.21 -37.24 -25.73
C ASP A 284 17.43 -37.63 -24.87
N GLY A 285 17.24 -38.55 -23.93
CA GLY A 285 18.20 -38.87 -22.88
C GLY A 285 18.12 -37.92 -21.69
N PHE A 286 19.01 -38.08 -20.72
CA PHE A 286 19.02 -37.29 -19.49
C PHE A 286 20.32 -36.50 -19.36
N GLU A 287 20.23 -35.27 -18.86
CA GLU A 287 21.35 -34.34 -18.72
C GLU A 287 22.35 -34.78 -17.64
N SER A 288 21.89 -35.58 -16.68
CA SER A 288 22.71 -36.11 -15.58
C SER A 288 22.21 -37.47 -15.10
N GLU A 289 23.06 -38.17 -14.36
CA GLU A 289 22.68 -39.43 -13.68
C GLU A 289 21.54 -39.21 -12.68
N ALA A 290 21.49 -38.04 -12.03
CA ALA A 290 20.40 -37.67 -11.13
C ALA A 290 19.06 -37.57 -11.87
N MET A 291 19.02 -36.96 -13.06
CA MET A 291 17.80 -36.92 -13.89
C MET A 291 17.38 -38.31 -14.37
N ARG A 292 18.34 -39.16 -14.74
CA ARG A 292 18.07 -40.56 -15.11
C ARG A 292 17.45 -41.34 -13.95
N ALA A 293 18.01 -41.22 -12.75
CA ALA A 293 17.50 -41.88 -11.56
C ALA A 293 16.13 -41.31 -11.15
N ALA A 294 15.97 -39.99 -11.21
CA ALA A 294 14.70 -39.33 -10.91
C ALA A 294 13.57 -39.86 -11.81
N ALA A 295 13.82 -40.09 -13.11
CA ALA A 295 12.84 -40.63 -14.06
C ALA A 295 12.23 -41.98 -13.65
N GLU A 296 12.90 -42.78 -12.81
CA GLU A 296 12.34 -44.03 -12.27
C GLU A 296 11.17 -43.79 -11.31
N THR A 297 11.05 -42.56 -10.78
CA THR A 297 9.97 -42.13 -9.88
C THR A 297 8.80 -41.47 -10.61
N TRP A 298 8.83 -41.41 -11.94
CA TRP A 298 7.78 -40.84 -12.78
C TRP A 298 7.18 -41.90 -13.71
N THR A 299 5.92 -41.68 -14.11
CA THR A 299 5.19 -42.57 -15.02
C THR A 299 4.40 -41.75 -16.05
N GLY A 300 4.07 -42.34 -17.20
CA GLY A 300 3.36 -41.64 -18.26
C GLY A 300 4.25 -40.65 -19.02
N GLU A 301 3.65 -39.60 -19.58
CA GLU A 301 4.29 -38.60 -20.44
C GLU A 301 4.40 -37.22 -19.75
N TRP A 302 4.94 -37.19 -18.53
CA TRP A 302 4.99 -35.97 -17.70
C TRP A 302 5.68 -34.78 -18.38
N TRP A 303 6.66 -35.05 -19.24
CA TRP A 303 7.46 -34.04 -19.95
C TRP A 303 6.62 -33.21 -20.94
N VAL A 304 5.47 -33.70 -21.38
CA VAL A 304 4.55 -32.98 -22.28
C VAL A 304 4.04 -31.69 -21.63
N VAL A 305 3.85 -31.70 -20.31
CA VAL A 305 3.39 -30.55 -19.52
C VAL A 305 4.54 -29.92 -18.73
N GLY A 306 5.79 -30.35 -18.98
CA GLY A 306 7.00 -29.84 -18.33
C GLY A 306 7.34 -30.47 -16.97
N GLY A 307 6.36 -31.01 -16.24
CA GLY A 307 6.58 -31.71 -14.97
C GLY A 307 6.68 -30.83 -13.72
N GLY A 308 7.06 -29.55 -13.84
CA GLY A 308 7.13 -28.58 -12.74
C GLY A 308 8.52 -28.49 -12.10
N GLY A 309 8.58 -28.28 -10.78
CA GLY A 309 9.83 -28.24 -10.00
C GLY A 309 10.60 -26.93 -10.13
N THR A 310 9.91 -25.83 -10.41
CA THR A 310 10.50 -24.50 -10.60
C THR A 310 11.22 -23.99 -9.34
N VAL A 311 12.35 -23.30 -9.49
CA VAL A 311 13.19 -22.79 -8.38
C VAL A 311 12.98 -21.28 -8.27
N TRP A 312 11.85 -20.85 -7.71
CA TRP A 312 11.41 -19.45 -7.83
C TRP A 312 11.82 -18.54 -6.68
N ASP A 313 12.43 -19.05 -5.60
CA ASP A 313 12.86 -18.24 -4.46
C ASP A 313 14.06 -18.82 -3.69
N ALA A 314 13.88 -19.87 -2.90
CA ALA A 314 14.91 -20.42 -2.00
C ALA A 314 16.20 -20.87 -2.69
N MET A 315 17.28 -20.13 -2.43
CA MET A 315 18.64 -20.40 -2.87
C MET A 315 19.61 -19.90 -1.80
N VAL A 316 20.55 -20.71 -1.35
CA VAL A 316 21.52 -20.34 -0.31
C VAL A 316 22.88 -20.94 -0.62
N ALA A 317 23.92 -20.11 -0.59
CA ALA A 317 25.30 -20.57 -0.74
C ALA A 317 25.92 -20.85 0.63
N ASP A 318 26.58 -22.00 0.79
CA ASP A 318 27.37 -22.35 1.96
C ASP A 318 28.85 -22.52 1.56
N PRO A 319 29.62 -21.41 1.57
CA PRO A 319 31.05 -21.46 1.25
C PRO A 319 31.85 -22.34 2.23
N ALA A 320 31.35 -22.56 3.45
CA ALA A 320 32.06 -23.37 4.44
C ALA A 320 31.94 -24.87 4.14
N ALA A 321 30.78 -25.30 3.67
CA ALA A 321 30.54 -26.67 3.23
C ALA A 321 30.91 -26.92 1.75
N ASN A 322 31.14 -25.86 0.97
CA ASN A 322 31.23 -25.89 -0.49
C ASN A 322 29.98 -26.51 -1.12
N LEU A 323 28.81 -26.07 -0.67
CA LEU A 323 27.51 -26.52 -1.16
C LEU A 323 26.64 -25.32 -1.53
N PHE A 324 25.73 -25.55 -2.48
CA PHE A 324 24.69 -24.59 -2.84
C PHE A 324 23.32 -25.25 -2.70
N TYR A 325 22.49 -24.74 -1.79
CA TYR A 325 21.18 -25.31 -1.50
C TYR A 325 20.09 -24.60 -2.30
N ILE A 326 19.16 -25.38 -2.84
CA ILE A 326 17.95 -24.88 -3.50
C ILE A 326 16.70 -25.54 -2.93
N GLY A 327 15.60 -24.80 -2.97
CA GLY A 327 14.26 -25.32 -2.78
C GLY A 327 13.54 -25.49 -4.12
N THR A 328 12.84 -26.61 -4.33
CA THR A 328 12.14 -26.89 -5.61
C THR A 328 10.62 -26.79 -5.48
N GLY A 329 9.99 -26.40 -6.59
CA GLY A 329 8.56 -26.12 -6.66
C GLY A 329 7.67 -27.36 -6.76
N ASN A 330 6.38 -27.06 -6.95
CA ASN A 330 5.27 -27.99 -7.15
C ASN A 330 5.31 -28.68 -8.54
N GLY A 331 4.46 -29.69 -8.70
CA GLY A 331 4.33 -30.42 -9.96
C GLY A 331 3.44 -29.72 -11.00
N SER A 332 3.67 -30.03 -12.28
CA SER A 332 2.87 -29.57 -13.41
C SER A 332 2.31 -30.73 -14.24
N PRO A 333 0.97 -30.88 -14.35
CA PRO A 333 -0.08 -30.18 -13.58
C PRO A 333 0.02 -30.47 -12.07
N TRP A 334 -0.68 -29.71 -11.23
CA TRP A 334 -0.73 -29.95 -9.77
C TRP A 334 -1.22 -31.36 -9.46
N ASN A 335 -2.31 -31.78 -10.11
CA ASN A 335 -2.86 -33.13 -9.90
C ASN A 335 -1.87 -34.21 -10.37
N ARG A 336 -1.41 -35.05 -9.43
CA ARG A 336 -0.42 -36.09 -9.68
C ARG A 336 -0.95 -37.14 -10.65
N ASP A 337 -2.21 -37.53 -10.57
CA ASP A 337 -2.73 -38.62 -11.42
C ASP A 337 -2.88 -38.21 -12.89
N ASN A 338 -2.97 -36.91 -13.17
CA ASN A 338 -2.86 -36.35 -14.53
C ASN A 338 -1.39 -36.22 -14.96
N ARG A 339 -0.48 -35.87 -14.03
CA ARG A 339 0.96 -35.66 -14.29
C ARG A 339 1.76 -36.97 -14.44
N SER A 340 1.51 -37.91 -13.56
CA SER A 340 2.17 -39.22 -13.42
C SER A 340 1.11 -40.27 -13.02
N PRO A 341 0.37 -40.84 -13.98
CA PRO A 341 -0.84 -41.65 -13.72
C PRO A 341 -0.61 -42.94 -12.92
N GLY A 342 0.61 -43.47 -12.91
CA GLY A 342 1.02 -44.62 -12.09
C GLY A 342 1.48 -44.23 -10.68
N GLY A 343 1.39 -42.95 -10.30
CA GLY A 343 1.89 -42.41 -9.04
C GLY A 343 3.38 -42.11 -9.08
N GLY A 344 4.07 -42.41 -7.99
CA GLY A 344 5.51 -42.14 -7.84
C GLY A 344 5.81 -40.85 -7.06
N ASP A 345 7.05 -40.77 -6.61
CA ASP A 345 7.56 -39.67 -5.79
C ASP A 345 7.81 -38.41 -6.62
N ASN A 346 7.92 -38.54 -7.94
CA ASN A 346 8.14 -37.44 -8.87
C ASN A 346 9.33 -36.56 -8.47
N LEU A 347 10.51 -37.16 -8.30
CA LEU A 347 11.72 -36.45 -7.92
C LEU A 347 12.15 -35.45 -9.01
N TYR A 348 12.64 -34.26 -8.68
CA TYR A 348 12.86 -33.68 -7.35
C TYR A 348 11.83 -32.56 -7.05
N LEU A 349 10.52 -32.82 -7.23
CA LEU A 349 9.48 -31.87 -6.82
C LEU A 349 9.46 -31.68 -5.29
N SER A 350 9.14 -30.47 -4.82
CA SER A 350 8.97 -30.15 -3.40
C SER A 350 10.08 -30.75 -2.52
N ALA A 351 11.31 -30.35 -2.82
CA ALA A 351 12.52 -30.86 -2.18
C ALA A 351 13.52 -29.75 -1.84
N ILE A 352 14.28 -29.99 -0.78
CA ILE A 352 15.55 -29.34 -0.50
C ILE A 352 16.62 -30.13 -1.24
N VAL A 353 17.43 -29.47 -2.05
CA VAL A 353 18.48 -30.10 -2.86
C VAL A 353 19.79 -29.37 -2.65
N ALA A 354 20.85 -30.12 -2.35
CA ALA A 354 22.21 -29.60 -2.31
C ALA A 354 22.93 -29.87 -3.64
N LEU A 355 23.57 -28.83 -4.15
CA LEU A 355 24.34 -28.84 -5.37
C LEU A 355 25.82 -28.60 -5.06
N ASP A 356 26.69 -29.21 -5.85
CA ASP A 356 28.07 -28.74 -5.98
C ASP A 356 28.06 -27.37 -6.67
N PRO A 357 28.63 -26.31 -6.06
CA PRO A 357 28.61 -24.96 -6.64
C PRO A 357 29.46 -24.82 -7.91
N ASP A 358 30.42 -25.70 -8.16
CA ASP A 358 31.35 -25.61 -9.29
C ASP A 358 30.75 -26.17 -10.59
N ASP A 359 29.96 -27.25 -10.52
CA ASP A 359 29.39 -27.90 -11.72
C ASP A 359 27.88 -28.17 -11.67
N GLY A 360 27.23 -27.91 -10.54
CA GLY A 360 25.79 -28.06 -10.35
C GLY A 360 25.32 -29.51 -10.13
N SER A 361 26.22 -30.48 -9.87
CA SER A 361 25.83 -31.85 -9.55
C SER A 361 24.98 -31.91 -8.28
N ILE A 362 23.96 -32.76 -8.27
CA ILE A 362 23.15 -32.99 -7.06
C ILE A 362 23.94 -33.90 -6.12
N GLU A 363 24.27 -33.40 -4.93
CA GLU A 363 25.02 -34.12 -3.90
C GLU A 363 24.09 -34.91 -2.97
N TRP A 364 23.03 -34.26 -2.50
CA TRP A 364 21.98 -34.89 -1.71
C TRP A 364 20.64 -34.15 -1.90
N HIS A 365 19.54 -34.80 -1.54
CA HIS A 365 18.22 -34.16 -1.49
C HIS A 365 17.39 -34.71 -0.33
N TYR A 366 16.46 -33.89 0.16
CA TYR A 366 15.37 -34.29 1.05
C TYR A 366 14.04 -33.81 0.47
N GLN A 367 13.13 -34.72 0.18
CA GLN A 367 11.84 -34.40 -0.43
C GLN A 367 10.77 -34.20 0.65
N THR A 368 10.36 -32.94 0.87
CA THR A 368 9.37 -32.56 1.89
C THR A 368 7.97 -33.03 1.53
N THR A 369 7.64 -33.12 0.23
CA THR A 369 6.30 -33.52 -0.23
C THR A 369 6.38 -34.50 -1.40
N PRO A 370 6.64 -35.81 -1.14
CA PRO A 370 6.70 -36.82 -2.20
C PRO A 370 5.43 -36.88 -3.05
N GLY A 371 5.62 -36.78 -4.36
CA GLY A 371 4.53 -36.80 -5.33
C GLY A 371 3.50 -35.68 -5.13
N ASP A 372 3.90 -34.46 -4.76
CA ASP A 372 3.02 -33.28 -4.57
C ASP A 372 1.75 -33.26 -5.45
N ASP A 373 0.58 -33.09 -4.82
CA ASP A 373 -0.75 -33.01 -5.48
C ASP A 373 -1.44 -31.65 -5.30
N TRP A 374 -0.81 -30.75 -4.54
CA TRP A 374 -1.52 -29.70 -3.78
C TRP A 374 -0.94 -28.30 -3.98
N ASP A 375 0.06 -28.16 -4.87
CA ASP A 375 0.88 -26.95 -4.98
C ASP A 375 1.65 -26.63 -3.69
N TYR A 376 2.17 -27.68 -3.04
CA TYR A 376 3.04 -27.51 -1.88
C TYR A 376 4.50 -27.46 -2.31
N THR A 377 4.96 -26.27 -2.67
CA THR A 377 6.36 -25.99 -2.98
C THR A 377 7.27 -26.17 -1.76
N ALA A 378 8.56 -26.45 -2.00
CA ALA A 378 9.63 -26.35 -1.01
C ALA A 378 10.58 -25.19 -1.33
N THR A 379 10.07 -24.14 -1.99
CA THR A 379 10.83 -22.95 -2.41
C THR A 379 10.86 -21.86 -1.36
N GLN A 380 10.36 -22.13 -0.15
CA GLN A 380 10.27 -21.18 0.95
C GLN A 380 11.66 -20.94 1.54
N PRO A 381 11.93 -19.75 2.12
CA PRO A 381 13.23 -19.37 2.66
C PRO A 381 13.95 -20.51 3.39
N LEU A 382 15.20 -20.76 3.01
CA LEU A 382 16.11 -21.71 3.65
C LEU A 382 17.06 -20.92 4.55
N MET A 383 17.33 -21.44 5.74
CA MET A 383 18.24 -20.80 6.68
C MET A 383 19.24 -21.81 7.23
N LEU A 384 20.52 -21.44 7.25
CA LEU A 384 21.61 -22.29 7.73
C LEU A 384 21.93 -21.95 9.17
N LEU A 385 21.71 -22.89 10.08
CA LEU A 385 21.93 -22.66 11.50
C LEU A 385 22.90 -23.70 12.06
N ASP A 386 23.69 -23.29 13.05
CA ASP A 386 24.45 -24.20 13.90
C ASP A 386 23.71 -24.24 15.24
N LEU A 387 23.14 -25.39 15.60
CA LEU A 387 22.25 -25.56 16.75
C LEU A 387 22.71 -26.70 17.65
N GLU A 388 22.58 -26.53 18.97
CA GLU A 388 22.71 -27.64 19.90
C GLU A 388 21.38 -28.42 19.96
N ILE A 389 21.36 -29.63 19.39
CA ILE A 389 20.18 -30.51 19.35
C ILE A 389 20.51 -31.80 20.10
N GLY A 390 19.78 -32.08 21.18
CA GLY A 390 20.02 -33.27 22.00
C GLY A 390 21.42 -33.32 22.62
N GLY A 391 22.01 -32.17 22.93
CA GLY A 391 23.37 -32.04 23.48
C GLY A 391 24.49 -32.25 22.44
N GLN A 392 24.17 -32.19 21.15
CA GLN A 392 25.13 -32.25 20.04
C GLN A 392 25.02 -31.01 19.17
N GLU A 393 26.17 -30.42 18.82
CA GLU A 393 26.25 -29.38 17.81
C GLU A 393 25.90 -29.97 16.43
N ARG A 394 24.88 -29.40 15.77
CA ARG A 394 24.39 -29.82 14.46
C ARG A 394 24.37 -28.63 13.51
N GLN A 395 24.90 -28.86 12.31
CA GLN A 395 24.85 -27.91 11.20
C GLN A 395 23.61 -28.22 10.37
N VAL A 396 22.62 -27.35 10.41
CA VAL A 396 21.29 -27.63 9.89
C VAL A 396 20.84 -26.60 8.86
N ILE A 397 19.92 -27.05 8.02
CA ILE A 397 18.97 -26.23 7.28
C ILE A 397 17.66 -26.29 8.06
N VAL A 398 17.05 -25.13 8.29
CA VAL A 398 15.66 -25.04 8.75
C VAL A 398 14.77 -24.49 7.64
N GLN A 399 13.58 -25.06 7.48
CA GLN A 399 12.62 -24.64 6.47
C GLN A 399 11.18 -24.86 6.93
N ALA A 400 10.33 -23.85 6.70
CA ALA A 400 8.88 -23.95 6.84
C ALA A 400 8.21 -23.86 5.46
N PRO A 401 8.11 -24.94 4.66
CA PRO A 401 7.45 -24.91 3.36
C PRO A 401 5.92 -24.79 3.45
N LYS A 402 5.27 -24.60 2.29
CA LYS A 402 3.81 -24.48 2.13
C LYS A 402 3.02 -25.59 2.82
N ASN A 403 3.61 -26.79 2.96
CA ASN A 403 2.91 -27.98 3.44
C ASN A 403 2.56 -27.97 4.94
N GLY A 404 3.04 -27.00 5.73
CA GLY A 404 2.64 -26.82 7.13
C GLY A 404 3.50 -27.55 8.18
N PHE A 405 4.60 -28.19 7.78
CA PHE A 405 5.60 -28.74 8.70
C PHE A 405 6.87 -27.88 8.72
N PHE A 406 7.49 -27.77 9.89
CA PHE A 406 8.78 -27.12 10.09
C PHE A 406 9.88 -28.19 10.12
N TYR A 407 10.75 -28.19 9.12
CA TYR A 407 11.79 -29.19 8.92
C TYR A 407 13.13 -28.70 9.45
N VAL A 408 13.85 -29.60 10.11
CA VAL A 408 15.25 -29.45 10.49
C VAL A 408 16.03 -30.58 9.84
N VAL A 409 16.93 -30.24 8.92
CA VAL A 409 17.68 -31.20 8.10
C VAL A 409 19.17 -30.94 8.28
N ASP A 410 19.98 -31.99 8.43
CA ASP A 410 21.43 -31.86 8.46
C ASP A 410 21.93 -31.32 7.11
N ARG A 411 22.58 -30.15 7.12
CA ARG A 411 22.92 -29.47 5.86
C ARG A 411 24.06 -30.12 5.09
N LEU A 412 24.82 -31.02 5.72
CA LEU A 412 25.92 -31.71 5.05
C LEU A 412 25.46 -33.01 4.39
N THR A 413 24.46 -33.69 4.96
CA THR A 413 24.08 -35.05 4.56
C THR A 413 22.66 -35.16 4.00
N GLY A 414 21.81 -34.17 4.24
CA GLY A 414 20.37 -34.24 3.94
C GLY A 414 19.57 -35.12 4.90
N GLU A 415 20.16 -35.57 6.02
CA GLU A 415 19.48 -36.36 7.03
C GLU A 415 18.40 -35.54 7.73
N LEU A 416 17.16 -36.04 7.75
CA LEU A 416 16.08 -35.44 8.52
C LEU A 416 16.35 -35.61 10.03
N ILE A 417 16.39 -34.49 10.75
CA ILE A 417 16.58 -34.46 12.20
C ILE A 417 15.23 -34.40 12.91
N SER A 418 14.35 -33.49 12.51
CA SER A 418 12.99 -33.37 13.04
C SER A 418 12.05 -32.69 12.05
N ALA A 419 10.75 -32.95 12.18
CA ALA A 419 9.70 -32.31 11.39
C ALA A 419 8.40 -32.27 12.19
N GLU A 420 7.93 -31.08 12.54
CA GLU A 420 6.75 -30.87 13.39
C GLU A 420 5.76 -29.91 12.71
N PRO A 421 4.45 -30.08 12.90
CA PRO A 421 3.46 -29.18 12.30
C PRO A 421 3.51 -27.80 12.96
N PHE A 422 3.56 -26.74 12.16
CA PHE A 422 3.43 -25.36 12.65
C PHE A 422 2.09 -24.72 12.29
N ALA A 423 1.36 -25.29 11.32
CA ALA A 423 0.03 -24.83 10.93
C ALA A 423 -1.05 -25.33 11.90
N ASP A 424 -2.04 -24.49 12.21
CA ASP A 424 -3.18 -24.90 13.05
C ASP A 424 -4.11 -25.86 12.27
N ASP A 425 -4.25 -25.60 10.97
CA ASP A 425 -4.98 -26.43 10.03
C ASP A 425 -4.05 -27.26 9.15
N LEU A 426 -3.95 -28.55 9.49
CA LEU A 426 -3.21 -29.54 8.72
C LEU A 426 -4.08 -30.79 8.53
N THR A 427 -4.55 -31.02 7.30
CA THR A 427 -5.49 -32.12 7.00
C THR A 427 -5.01 -33.07 5.91
N TRP A 428 -3.93 -32.74 5.19
CA TRP A 428 -3.36 -33.62 4.16
C TRP A 428 -2.43 -34.70 4.74
N ALA A 429 -1.82 -34.48 5.90
CA ALA A 429 -0.96 -35.43 6.60
C ALA A 429 -1.07 -35.26 8.11
N THR A 430 -0.77 -36.32 8.87
CA THR A 430 -0.89 -36.33 10.34
C THR A 430 0.42 -36.13 11.07
N ALA A 431 1.55 -36.51 10.46
CA ALA A 431 2.90 -36.36 10.97
C ALA A 431 3.91 -36.63 9.84
N VAL A 432 5.20 -36.44 10.12
CA VAL A 432 6.30 -36.99 9.31
C VAL A 432 6.92 -38.17 10.04
N ASP A 433 6.98 -39.33 9.40
CA ASP A 433 7.66 -40.49 9.95
C ASP A 433 9.18 -40.31 9.83
N LEU A 434 9.85 -40.06 10.97
CA LEU A 434 11.29 -39.83 11.03
C LEU A 434 12.12 -41.03 10.56
N ALA A 435 11.59 -42.26 10.61
CA ALA A 435 12.32 -43.44 10.16
C ALA A 435 12.40 -43.53 8.63
N THR A 436 11.37 -43.08 7.94
CA THR A 436 11.29 -43.08 6.47
C THR A 436 11.57 -41.71 5.86
N GLY A 437 11.48 -40.64 6.66
CA GLY A 437 11.53 -39.25 6.24
C GLY A 437 10.26 -38.76 5.54
N ARG A 438 9.17 -39.55 5.54
CA ARG A 438 7.99 -39.31 4.70
C ARG A 438 6.78 -38.81 5.49
N PRO A 439 5.97 -37.88 4.92
CA PRO A 439 4.68 -37.53 5.48
C PRO A 439 3.72 -38.73 5.55
N ILE A 440 2.98 -38.85 6.65
CA ILE A 440 1.90 -39.82 6.82
C ILE A 440 0.62 -39.17 6.30
N GLU A 441 0.34 -39.36 5.01
CA GLU A 441 -0.82 -38.79 4.33
C GLU A 441 -2.16 -39.29 4.94
N THR A 442 -3.15 -38.40 4.99
CA THR A 442 -4.52 -38.78 5.36
C THR A 442 -5.19 -39.55 4.22
N PRO A 443 -6.19 -40.40 4.50
CA PRO A 443 -6.89 -41.17 3.46
C PRO A 443 -7.51 -40.30 2.36
N GLU A 444 -7.86 -39.06 2.67
CA GLU A 444 -8.51 -38.13 1.76
C GLU A 444 -7.51 -37.28 0.93
N ALA A 445 -6.23 -37.23 1.31
CA ALA A 445 -5.25 -36.32 0.72
C ALA A 445 -5.11 -36.48 -0.80
N ARG A 446 -5.19 -37.71 -1.31
CA ARG A 446 -5.06 -38.06 -2.73
C ARG A 446 -6.41 -38.08 -3.45
N TYR A 447 -6.99 -36.89 -3.64
CA TYR A 447 -8.32 -36.69 -4.22
C TYR A 447 -8.52 -37.30 -5.61
N GLY A 448 -7.46 -37.40 -6.42
CA GLY A 448 -7.50 -38.09 -7.72
C GLY A 448 -7.71 -39.60 -7.58
N MET A 449 -7.07 -40.22 -6.59
CA MET A 449 -7.18 -41.66 -6.31
C MET A 449 -8.50 -42.02 -5.63
N THR A 450 -9.01 -41.14 -4.77
CA THR A 450 -10.31 -41.36 -4.12
C THR A 450 -11.49 -41.12 -5.06
N GLY A 451 -11.26 -40.38 -6.16
CA GLY A 451 -12.28 -39.98 -7.13
C GLY A 451 -13.31 -38.99 -6.54
N LYS A 452 -12.96 -38.30 -5.45
CA LYS A 452 -13.84 -37.38 -4.74
C LYS A 452 -13.10 -36.08 -4.41
N GLY A 453 -13.73 -34.94 -4.71
CA GLY A 453 -13.20 -33.65 -4.30
C GLY A 453 -13.31 -33.43 -2.78
N VAL A 454 -12.33 -32.74 -2.21
CA VAL A 454 -12.16 -32.57 -0.75
C VAL A 454 -11.51 -31.22 -0.40
N TYR A 455 -11.89 -30.65 0.75
CA TYR A 455 -11.15 -29.53 1.32
C TYR A 455 -9.91 -30.03 2.07
N LEU A 456 -8.74 -29.56 1.65
CA LEU A 456 -7.48 -29.82 2.34
C LEU A 456 -6.88 -28.51 2.87
N ALA A 457 -6.17 -28.62 3.97
CA ALA A 457 -5.39 -27.57 4.60
C ALA A 457 -3.93 -28.05 4.76
N PRO A 458 -2.95 -27.23 4.38
CA PRO A 458 -3.10 -25.91 3.76
C PRO A 458 -3.73 -25.93 2.36
N GLY A 459 -4.19 -24.80 1.85
CA GLY A 459 -4.46 -24.62 0.42
C GLY A 459 -3.17 -24.30 -0.38
N PRO A 460 -3.27 -24.02 -1.69
CA PRO A 460 -2.13 -23.70 -2.56
C PRO A 460 -1.29 -22.48 -2.13
N SER A 461 -1.87 -21.54 -1.36
CA SER A 461 -1.11 -20.44 -0.75
C SER A 461 -0.16 -20.93 0.36
N GLY A 462 -0.37 -22.14 0.87
CA GLY A 462 0.44 -22.79 1.89
C GLY A 462 0.23 -22.24 3.30
N ALA A 463 0.79 -22.94 4.27
CA ALA A 463 0.91 -22.48 5.66
C ALA A 463 1.97 -21.38 5.83
N HIS A 464 2.94 -21.34 4.92
CA HIS A 464 3.96 -20.32 4.78
C HIS A 464 4.34 -20.23 3.30
N ASN A 465 4.60 -19.01 2.81
CA ASN A 465 4.87 -18.75 1.41
C ASN A 465 6.21 -18.00 1.28
N TRP A 466 6.38 -17.13 0.29
CA TRP A 466 7.62 -16.41 0.02
C TRP A 466 8.09 -15.45 1.12
N HIS A 467 7.23 -15.07 2.07
CA HIS A 467 7.55 -14.09 3.10
C HIS A 467 8.76 -14.57 3.93
N PRO A 468 9.87 -13.83 3.96
CA PRO A 468 11.04 -14.30 4.69
C PRO A 468 10.84 -14.42 6.20
N MET A 469 11.35 -15.51 6.80
CA MET A 469 11.50 -15.67 8.24
C MET A 469 12.88 -15.19 8.71
N SER A 470 13.02 -14.84 9.99
CA SER A 470 14.28 -14.40 10.59
C SER A 470 14.62 -15.23 11.83
N TRP A 471 15.88 -15.29 12.21
CA TRP A 471 16.33 -15.99 13.42
C TRP A 471 17.14 -15.09 14.32
N SER A 472 17.09 -15.32 15.63
CA SER A 472 17.94 -14.60 16.58
C SER A 472 18.82 -15.55 17.37
N PRO A 473 20.17 -15.46 17.26
CA PRO A 473 21.08 -16.22 18.12
C PRO A 473 20.93 -15.88 19.61
N ARG A 474 20.33 -14.73 19.95
CA ARG A 474 20.13 -14.30 21.35
C ARG A 474 18.96 -15.01 22.03
N THR A 475 17.96 -15.43 21.27
CA THR A 475 16.78 -16.13 21.77
C THR A 475 16.77 -17.60 21.38
N GLY A 476 17.49 -17.96 20.31
CA GLY A 476 17.44 -19.27 19.67
C GLY A 476 16.23 -19.45 18.75
N LEU A 477 15.39 -18.42 18.57
CA LEU A 477 14.08 -18.55 17.94
C LEU A 477 14.07 -18.08 16.48
N VAL A 478 13.26 -18.75 15.68
CA VAL A 478 12.85 -18.37 14.31
C VAL A 478 11.51 -17.64 14.38
N TYR A 479 11.41 -16.48 13.75
CA TYR A 479 10.19 -15.67 13.66
C TYR A 479 9.53 -15.89 12.30
N LEU A 480 8.49 -16.71 12.29
CA LEU A 480 7.87 -17.32 11.12
C LEU A 480 6.47 -16.70 10.86
N PRO A 481 6.31 -15.92 9.77
CA PRO A 481 5.01 -15.40 9.36
C PRO A 481 4.18 -16.49 8.66
N ALA A 482 3.22 -17.07 9.37
CA ALA A 482 2.37 -18.18 8.92
C ALA A 482 0.96 -17.72 8.50
N THR A 483 0.28 -18.56 7.71
CA THR A 483 -1.09 -18.34 7.23
C THR A 483 -1.91 -19.63 7.34
N ASN A 484 -3.04 -19.59 8.03
CA ASN A 484 -4.02 -20.69 8.00
C ASN A 484 -4.98 -20.50 6.81
N ASN A 485 -5.09 -21.52 5.95
CA ASN A 485 -6.03 -21.51 4.84
C ASN A 485 -6.39 -22.95 4.41
N ASN A 486 -7.44 -23.09 3.61
CA ASN A 486 -7.85 -24.36 3.02
C ASN A 486 -8.35 -24.17 1.58
N TYR A 487 -8.32 -25.24 0.78
CA TYR A 487 -8.74 -25.22 -0.62
C TYR A 487 -9.47 -26.50 -1.02
N TYR A 488 -10.44 -26.37 -1.94
CA TYR A 488 -11.18 -27.51 -2.47
C TYR A 488 -10.44 -28.12 -3.67
N PHE A 489 -9.83 -29.28 -3.46
CA PHE A 489 -9.16 -30.03 -4.52
C PHE A 489 -10.12 -31.05 -5.14
N GLU A 490 -10.23 -31.02 -6.46
CA GLU A 490 -10.99 -31.99 -7.24
C GLU A 490 -10.27 -32.20 -8.57
N LYS A 491 -10.09 -33.45 -8.97
CA LYS A 491 -9.39 -33.81 -10.21
C LYS A 491 -10.24 -33.40 -11.42
N GLU A 492 -9.60 -32.78 -12.41
CA GLU A 492 -10.22 -32.56 -13.72
C GLU A 492 -10.18 -33.84 -14.55
N GLU A 493 -11.36 -34.37 -14.90
CA GLU A 493 -11.48 -35.53 -15.79
C GLU A 493 -11.26 -35.11 -17.25
N GLY A 494 -10.41 -35.85 -17.97
CA GLY A 494 -10.07 -35.54 -19.36
C GLY A 494 -9.19 -34.30 -19.52
N PHE A 495 -8.33 -34.01 -18.55
CA PHE A 495 -7.38 -32.89 -18.59
C PHE A 495 -6.57 -32.88 -19.89
N GLU A 496 -6.54 -31.71 -20.53
CA GLU A 496 -5.74 -31.43 -21.72
C GLU A 496 -4.89 -30.19 -21.48
N TYR A 497 -3.59 -30.31 -21.72
CA TYR A 497 -2.66 -29.19 -21.63
C TYR A 497 -2.99 -28.08 -22.64
N ARG A 498 -2.92 -26.83 -22.19
CA ARG A 498 -3.15 -25.64 -23.00
C ARG A 498 -2.05 -24.61 -22.73
N ALA A 499 -1.17 -24.39 -23.72
CA ALA A 499 -0.13 -23.36 -23.65
C ALA A 499 -0.72 -21.97 -23.38
N GLY A 500 -0.03 -21.15 -22.57
CA GLY A 500 -0.47 -19.81 -22.18
C GLY A 500 -1.73 -19.79 -21.29
N ARG A 501 -2.06 -20.91 -20.65
CA ARG A 501 -3.17 -21.04 -19.68
C ARG A 501 -2.67 -21.73 -18.42
N TRP A 502 -3.42 -21.56 -17.34
CA TRP A 502 -3.21 -22.37 -16.14
C TRP A 502 -3.62 -23.82 -16.41
N ASN A 503 -2.72 -24.73 -16.05
CA ASN A 503 -2.75 -26.16 -16.30
C ASN A 503 -2.63 -26.91 -14.96
N THR A 504 -3.52 -26.65 -14.02
CA THR A 504 -3.44 -27.25 -12.66
C THR A 504 -3.93 -28.70 -12.62
N GLY A 505 -4.70 -29.15 -13.62
CA GLY A 505 -5.31 -30.49 -13.62
C GLY A 505 -6.38 -30.67 -12.53
N THR A 506 -6.92 -29.58 -12.02
CA THR A 506 -7.97 -29.52 -11.00
C THR A 506 -9.16 -28.72 -11.50
N VAL A 507 -10.37 -29.04 -11.03
CA VAL A 507 -11.58 -28.30 -11.41
C VAL A 507 -11.51 -26.85 -10.93
N GLN A 508 -11.43 -25.92 -11.88
CA GLN A 508 -11.37 -24.47 -11.62
C GLN A 508 -12.78 -23.84 -11.61
N GLY A 509 -13.03 -22.88 -10.71
CA GLY A 509 -14.29 -22.12 -10.61
C GLY A 509 -15.37 -22.72 -9.69
N ALA A 510 -16.45 -21.98 -9.43
CA ALA A 510 -17.53 -22.46 -8.56
C ALA A 510 -18.34 -23.57 -9.25
N SER A 511 -18.57 -24.68 -8.55
CA SER A 511 -19.48 -25.76 -8.97
C SER A 511 -20.60 -25.87 -7.93
N ASP A 512 -21.84 -26.01 -8.40
CA ASP A 512 -23.04 -26.21 -7.56
C ASP A 512 -22.95 -27.48 -6.69
N GLN A 513 -21.96 -28.35 -6.93
CA GLN A 513 -21.73 -29.59 -6.19
C GLN A 513 -20.66 -29.49 -5.11
N ARG A 514 -20.01 -28.33 -4.91
CA ARG A 514 -18.99 -28.17 -3.87
C ARG A 514 -19.64 -28.18 -2.48
N PRO A 515 -19.09 -28.93 -1.52
CA PRO A 515 -19.53 -28.84 -0.13
C PRO A 515 -19.22 -27.45 0.46
N GLU A 516 -19.89 -27.12 1.56
CA GLU A 516 -19.60 -25.91 2.34
C GLU A 516 -18.15 -25.91 2.81
N ARG A 517 -17.49 -24.75 2.73
CA ARG A 517 -16.09 -24.59 3.13
C ARG A 517 -15.98 -24.76 4.65
N PRO A 518 -15.12 -25.67 5.15
CA PRO A 518 -14.93 -25.80 6.59
C PRO A 518 -14.29 -24.51 7.15
N PRO A 519 -14.70 -24.08 8.35
CA PRO A 519 -14.04 -22.96 9.02
C PRO A 519 -12.58 -23.33 9.33
N LEU A 520 -11.71 -22.32 9.37
CA LEU A 520 -10.34 -22.47 9.84
C LEU A 520 -10.35 -22.69 11.37
N LYS A 521 -9.41 -23.49 11.87
CA LYS A 521 -9.20 -23.70 13.32
C LYS A 521 -8.50 -22.51 13.97
N GLY A 522 -7.58 -21.88 13.26
CA GLY A 522 -6.77 -20.76 13.75
C GLY A 522 -7.02 -19.44 13.01
N PRO A 523 -6.42 -18.34 13.48
CA PRO A 523 -6.46 -17.05 12.80
C PRO A 523 -5.84 -17.16 11.40
N HIS A 524 -6.33 -16.36 10.45
CA HIS A 524 -5.85 -16.48 9.07
C HIS A 524 -4.36 -16.17 8.93
N ASN A 525 -3.83 -15.20 9.67
CA ASN A 525 -2.41 -14.84 9.65
C ASN A 525 -1.85 -14.70 11.07
N VAL A 526 -0.63 -15.19 11.25
CA VAL A 526 0.00 -15.32 12.56
C VAL A 526 1.52 -15.20 12.42
N LEU A 527 2.18 -14.51 13.35
CA LEU A 527 3.63 -14.58 13.53
C LEU A 527 3.94 -15.56 14.66
N LEU A 528 4.67 -16.63 14.35
CA LEU A 528 5.13 -17.62 15.32
C LEU A 528 6.58 -17.32 15.71
N ALA A 529 6.91 -17.44 16.99
CA ALA A 529 8.29 -17.68 17.41
C ALA A 529 8.48 -19.17 17.66
N TRP A 530 9.29 -19.77 16.81
CA TRP A 530 9.54 -21.20 16.75
C TRP A 530 10.95 -21.51 17.24
N ASP A 531 11.09 -22.47 18.13
CA ASP A 531 12.39 -23.00 18.51
C ASP A 531 12.77 -24.15 17.57
N PRO A 532 13.80 -23.98 16.72
CA PRO A 532 14.20 -25.02 15.78
C PRO A 532 14.96 -26.18 16.44
N ALA A 533 15.53 -26.03 17.63
CA ALA A 533 16.25 -27.10 18.32
C ALA A 533 15.28 -28.06 19.03
N GLU A 534 14.23 -27.53 19.65
CA GLU A 534 13.12 -28.31 20.22
C GLU A 534 12.03 -28.64 19.18
N ASN A 535 12.04 -27.96 18.03
CA ASN A 535 11.02 -27.97 16.98
C ASN A 535 9.61 -27.69 17.53
N ALA A 536 9.48 -26.60 18.28
CA ALA A 536 8.25 -26.25 19.00
C ALA A 536 7.99 -24.73 19.06
N GLU A 537 6.73 -24.35 19.06
CA GLU A 537 6.30 -22.97 19.27
C GLU A 537 6.60 -22.49 20.70
N ARG A 538 7.08 -21.24 20.83
CA ARG A 538 7.29 -20.55 22.10
C ARG A 538 6.24 -19.48 22.38
N TRP A 539 5.88 -18.70 21.36
CA TRP A 539 4.80 -17.71 21.41
C TRP A 539 4.28 -17.44 20.00
N ARG A 540 3.10 -16.82 19.93
CA ARG A 540 2.50 -16.37 18.67
C ARG A 540 1.81 -15.01 18.82
N VAL A 541 1.70 -14.28 17.72
CA VAL A 541 0.97 -13.01 17.59
C VAL A 541 0.05 -13.10 16.38
N GLU A 542 -1.21 -12.72 16.53
CA GLU A 542 -2.20 -12.73 15.45
C GLU A 542 -2.13 -11.41 14.66
N ALA A 543 -2.41 -11.46 13.36
CA ALA A 543 -2.54 -10.26 12.55
C ALA A 543 -3.80 -10.29 11.68
N ASP A 544 -4.44 -9.12 11.58
CA ASP A 544 -5.47 -8.85 10.61
C ASP A 544 -4.84 -8.50 9.24
N GLY A 545 -5.46 -8.93 8.14
CA GLY A 545 -5.02 -8.61 6.79
C GLY A 545 -3.76 -9.34 6.32
N GLY A 546 -3.12 -8.88 5.23
CA GLY A 546 -1.92 -9.51 4.67
C GLY A 546 -0.67 -9.32 5.53
N HIS A 547 0.45 -9.93 5.15
CA HIS A 547 1.75 -9.70 5.80
C HIS A 547 2.92 -9.87 4.83
N GLY A 548 4.05 -9.31 5.23
CA GLY A 548 5.35 -9.45 4.60
C GLY A 548 6.33 -10.26 5.45
N GLY A 549 7.63 -10.08 5.18
CA GLY A 549 8.70 -10.80 5.89
C GLY A 549 9.03 -10.24 7.28
N THR A 550 9.90 -10.95 8.00
CA THR A 550 10.45 -10.54 9.30
C THR A 550 11.95 -10.28 9.26
N MET A 551 12.43 -9.50 10.22
CA MET A 551 13.85 -9.26 10.49
C MET A 551 14.08 -9.19 12.00
N ALA A 552 15.13 -9.83 12.51
CA ALA A 552 15.50 -9.80 13.93
C ALA A 552 16.75 -8.94 14.16
N THR A 553 16.88 -8.32 15.33
CA THR A 553 18.06 -7.49 15.68
C THR A 553 18.69 -7.85 17.02
N ALA A 554 19.96 -7.48 17.20
CA ALA A 554 20.64 -7.59 18.49
C ALA A 554 20.03 -6.69 19.57
N GLY A 555 19.26 -5.67 19.18
CA GLY A 555 18.44 -4.85 20.09
C GLY A 555 17.32 -5.61 20.82
N GLY A 556 17.12 -6.91 20.53
CA GLY A 556 16.07 -7.71 21.15
C GLY A 556 14.71 -7.53 20.49
N LEU A 557 14.70 -7.11 19.22
CA LEU A 557 13.49 -6.80 18.46
C LEU A 557 13.31 -7.75 17.27
N VAL A 558 12.05 -7.92 16.88
CA VAL A 558 11.62 -8.48 15.60
C VAL A 558 10.78 -7.45 14.89
N PHE A 559 11.21 -7.01 13.71
CA PHE A 559 10.41 -6.17 12.83
C PHE A 559 9.60 -7.06 11.89
N TRP A 560 8.33 -6.70 11.70
CA TRP A 560 7.39 -7.46 10.86
C TRP A 560 6.52 -6.52 10.03
N GLY A 561 6.49 -6.73 8.72
CA GLY A 561 5.49 -6.11 7.85
C GLY A 561 4.14 -6.80 8.01
N THR A 562 3.14 -6.07 8.50
CA THR A 562 1.73 -6.49 8.54
C THR A 562 0.94 -5.80 7.44
N ASP A 563 -0.39 -5.94 7.38
CA ASP A 563 -1.20 -5.49 6.26
C ASP A 563 -0.88 -4.07 5.80
N SER A 564 -0.94 -3.11 6.72
CA SER A 564 -0.64 -1.69 6.49
C SER A 564 0.44 -1.11 7.40
N ARG A 565 1.03 -1.92 8.30
CA ARG A 565 1.97 -1.42 9.32
C ARG A 565 3.32 -2.13 9.27
N LEU A 566 4.38 -1.40 9.59
CA LEU A 566 5.61 -1.99 10.09
C LEU A 566 5.51 -2.04 11.62
N ALA A 567 5.58 -3.23 12.20
CA ALA A 567 5.57 -3.43 13.65
C ALA A 567 6.95 -3.86 14.15
N ALA A 568 7.30 -3.47 15.38
CA ALA A 568 8.46 -3.95 16.11
C ALA A 568 7.99 -4.65 17.39
N LEU A 569 8.37 -5.91 17.57
CA LEU A 569 7.97 -6.75 18.70
C LEU A 569 9.19 -7.13 19.55
N ASP A 570 8.99 -7.32 20.85
CA ASP A 570 9.99 -7.95 21.72
C ASP A 570 10.24 -9.39 21.23
N ALA A 571 11.51 -9.69 20.94
CA ALA A 571 11.94 -10.95 20.37
C ALA A 571 11.71 -12.19 21.27
N ARG A 572 11.52 -12.00 22.57
CA ARG A 572 11.31 -13.07 23.56
C ARG A 572 9.85 -13.29 23.89
N THR A 573 9.03 -12.24 23.87
CA THR A 573 7.63 -12.31 24.33
C THR A 573 6.60 -12.15 23.22
N GLY A 574 6.97 -11.53 22.09
CA GLY A 574 6.03 -11.16 21.04
C GLY A 574 5.20 -9.91 21.38
N GLU A 575 5.53 -9.18 22.44
CA GLU A 575 4.87 -7.91 22.77
C GLU A 575 5.17 -6.86 21.70
N GLU A 576 4.15 -6.25 21.10
CA GLU A 576 4.32 -5.11 20.18
C GLU A 576 4.80 -3.90 20.98
N LEU A 577 5.98 -3.38 20.66
CA LEU A 577 6.61 -2.24 21.33
C LEU A 577 6.47 -0.94 20.53
N TRP A 578 6.27 -1.06 19.21
CA TRP A 578 6.14 0.08 18.31
C TRP A 578 5.49 -0.37 16.99
N SER A 579 4.75 0.52 16.33
CA SER A 579 4.35 0.33 14.94
C SER A 579 4.15 1.66 14.21
N ALA A 580 4.26 1.64 12.88
CA ALA A 580 3.95 2.78 12.02
C ALA A 580 3.17 2.34 10.77
N ASN A 581 2.25 3.18 10.30
CA ASN A 581 1.51 2.95 9.07
C ASN A 581 2.42 3.23 7.86
N VAL A 582 2.54 2.25 6.97
CA VAL A 582 3.39 2.29 5.76
C VAL A 582 2.58 2.07 4.49
N GLY A 583 1.26 2.01 4.60
CA GLY A 583 0.35 1.64 3.51
C GLY A 583 0.24 0.13 3.31
N GLY A 584 -0.87 -0.29 2.68
CA GLY A 584 -1.22 -1.70 2.50
C GLY A 584 -0.19 -2.50 1.68
N GLY A 585 -0.04 -3.81 1.92
CA GLY A 585 0.80 -4.71 1.11
C GLY A 585 2.30 -4.51 1.34
N THR A 586 2.76 -4.92 2.52
CA THR A 586 4.15 -4.79 2.96
C THR A 586 5.08 -5.86 2.38
N ALA A 587 6.32 -5.45 2.09
CA ALA A 587 7.41 -6.34 1.68
C ALA A 587 8.23 -6.82 2.90
N SER A 588 9.55 -6.97 2.77
CA SER A 588 10.42 -7.37 3.89
C SER A 588 11.20 -6.18 4.46
N PRO A 589 11.24 -6.00 5.80
CA PRO A 589 12.06 -4.96 6.43
C PRO A 589 13.54 -5.33 6.40
N VAL A 590 14.40 -4.29 6.37
CA VAL A 590 15.86 -4.39 6.51
C VAL A 590 16.37 -3.30 7.45
N THR A 591 17.57 -3.47 8.01
CA THR A 591 18.22 -2.45 8.85
C THR A 591 19.69 -2.31 8.49
N TYR A 592 20.20 -1.11 8.62
CA TYR A 592 21.58 -0.74 8.32
C TYR A 592 22.02 0.46 9.17
N GLU A 593 23.32 0.74 9.22
CA GLU A 593 23.88 1.91 9.89
C GLU A 593 24.73 2.75 8.92
N VAL A 594 24.47 4.05 8.84
CA VAL A 594 25.29 5.01 8.08
C VAL A 594 25.63 6.17 9.02
N ASP A 595 26.91 6.55 9.05
CA ASP A 595 27.42 7.65 9.88
C ASP A 595 27.01 7.61 11.36
N GLY A 596 26.85 6.38 11.91
CA GLY A 596 26.48 6.17 13.30
C GLY A 596 24.98 6.19 13.59
N THR A 597 24.14 6.38 12.57
CA THR A 597 22.68 6.32 12.68
C THR A 597 22.18 4.98 12.13
N GLN A 598 21.46 4.23 12.96
CA GLN A 598 20.79 3.01 12.53
C GLN A 598 19.43 3.35 11.91
N TYR A 599 19.16 2.78 10.72
CA TYR A 599 17.92 2.91 9.99
C TYR A 599 17.20 1.56 9.90
N VAL A 600 15.87 1.60 9.82
CA VAL A 600 15.03 0.46 9.43
C VAL A 600 14.25 0.86 8.19
N SER A 601 14.29 0.07 7.11
CA SER A 601 13.58 0.40 5.87
C SER A 601 12.69 -0.74 5.38
N ILE A 602 11.57 -0.39 4.76
CA ILE A 602 10.61 -1.33 4.17
C ILE A 602 9.94 -0.73 2.93
N ALA A 603 9.67 -1.56 1.92
CA ALA A 603 8.82 -1.18 0.79
C ALA A 603 7.36 -1.60 1.06
N ALA A 604 6.39 -0.70 0.84
CA ALA A 604 4.98 -0.96 1.12
C ALA A 604 4.06 -0.11 0.21
N GLY A 605 2.78 -0.49 0.10
CA GLY A 605 1.74 0.25 -0.62
C GLY A 605 0.95 -0.59 -1.64
N LEU A 606 -0.35 -0.31 -1.73
CA LEU A 606 -1.29 -0.94 -2.65
C LEU A 606 -2.08 0.13 -3.42
N VAL A 607 -1.84 0.19 -4.73
CA VAL A 607 -2.58 1.10 -5.63
C VAL A 607 -4.08 0.77 -5.67
N SER A 608 -4.45 -0.51 -5.50
CA SER A 608 -5.85 -0.96 -5.51
C SER A 608 -6.67 -0.48 -4.32
N SER A 609 -6.04 -0.02 -3.24
CA SER A 609 -6.70 0.56 -2.05
C SER A 609 -6.59 2.08 -1.98
N GLY A 610 -6.16 2.74 -3.07
CA GLY A 610 -6.05 4.20 -3.14
C GLY A 610 -4.79 4.80 -2.52
N GLY A 611 -3.80 3.97 -2.17
CA GLY A 611 -2.50 4.42 -1.62
C GLY A 611 -1.35 4.38 -2.63
N GLU A 612 -0.31 5.16 -2.38
CA GLU A 612 0.94 5.15 -3.15
C GLU A 612 1.87 4.03 -2.69
N GLN A 613 2.70 3.51 -3.60
CA GLN A 613 3.79 2.58 -3.27
C GLN A 613 5.04 3.36 -2.90
N ARG A 614 5.64 3.06 -1.74
CA ARG A 614 6.77 3.83 -1.19
C ARG A 614 7.82 2.91 -0.58
N VAL A 615 9.05 3.39 -0.56
CA VAL A 615 10.08 2.94 0.39
C VAL A 615 10.02 3.86 1.59
N TRP A 616 9.88 3.29 2.77
CA TRP A 616 9.90 3.99 4.06
C TRP A 616 11.22 3.70 4.76
N SER A 617 11.80 4.69 5.41
CA SER A 617 12.96 4.53 6.27
C SER A 617 12.76 5.24 7.60
N PHE A 618 13.15 4.58 8.69
CA PHE A 618 12.93 5.01 10.07
C PHE A 618 14.25 5.09 10.81
N ALA A 619 14.40 6.06 11.72
CA ALA A 619 15.56 6.19 12.60
C ALA A 619 15.17 6.80 13.96
N LEU A 620 16.02 6.59 14.97
CA LEU A 620 15.81 7.20 16.30
C LEU A 620 15.98 8.72 16.23
N GLY A 621 15.06 9.46 16.84
CA GLY A 621 15.10 10.91 16.86
C GLY A 621 14.85 11.56 15.48
N ALA A 622 14.44 10.77 14.48
CA ALA A 622 13.73 11.28 13.32
C ALA A 622 12.28 11.59 13.72
N GLU A 623 11.65 12.56 13.07
CA GLU A 623 10.26 12.94 13.33
C GLU A 623 9.36 11.72 13.14
N GLU A 624 8.40 11.52 14.06
CA GLU A 624 7.51 10.36 14.09
C GLU A 624 6.86 10.14 12.72
N ALA A 625 6.76 8.88 12.30
CA ALA A 625 6.12 8.49 11.05
C ALA A 625 4.60 8.48 11.21
N THR A 626 4.08 9.64 11.49
CA THR A 626 2.67 9.89 11.56
C THR A 626 2.44 11.13 10.71
N GLN A 627 1.69 10.97 9.61
CA GLN A 627 0.93 12.10 9.07
C GLN A 627 -0.27 12.37 10.01
N ASP A 628 -0.04 12.41 11.33
CA ASP A 628 -1.08 12.50 12.34
C ASP A 628 -1.12 13.90 12.92
N LEU A 629 -2.32 14.26 13.36
CA LEU A 629 -2.53 15.42 14.21
C LEU A 629 -1.89 15.06 15.57
N THR A 630 -0.96 15.85 16.06
CA THR A 630 -0.28 15.55 17.33
C THR A 630 -1.22 15.82 18.50
N THR A 631 -1.13 15.01 19.55
CA THR A 631 -1.95 15.15 20.75
C THR A 631 -1.07 15.33 21.98
N ALA A 632 -1.45 16.22 22.88
CA ALA A 632 -0.78 16.43 24.15
C ALA A 632 -1.77 16.45 25.31
N THR A 633 -1.28 16.25 26.53
CA THR A 633 -2.06 16.60 27.71
C THR A 633 -2.31 18.12 27.72
N PRO A 634 -3.48 18.58 28.21
CA PRO A 634 -3.74 20.00 28.37
C PRO A 634 -2.59 20.77 29.04
N GLU A 635 -1.98 20.20 30.10
CA GLU A 635 -0.91 20.86 30.84
C GLU A 635 0.35 21.13 30.01
N GLU A 636 0.71 20.24 29.09
CA GLU A 636 1.89 20.38 28.22
C GLU A 636 1.82 21.60 27.31
N VAL A 637 0.60 21.98 26.93
CA VAL A 637 0.35 23.19 26.15
C VAL A 637 -0.14 24.35 27.00
N GLY A 638 -0.06 24.28 28.33
CA GLY A 638 -0.45 25.34 29.26
C GLY A 638 -1.97 25.51 29.44
N LEU A 639 -2.73 24.43 29.34
CA LEU A 639 -4.17 24.35 29.61
C LEU A 639 -4.44 23.42 30.82
N SER A 640 -5.55 23.63 31.52
CA SER A 640 -5.96 22.84 32.68
C SER A 640 -6.82 21.66 32.26
N SER A 641 -6.35 20.44 32.50
CA SER A 641 -7.14 19.22 32.31
C SER A 641 -8.40 19.23 33.17
N GLU A 642 -8.32 19.75 34.39
CA GLU A 642 -9.48 19.85 35.31
C GLU A 642 -10.59 20.73 34.71
N VAL A 643 -10.23 21.88 34.13
CA VAL A 643 -11.21 22.78 33.50
C VAL A 643 -11.75 22.19 32.21
N LEU A 644 -10.88 21.66 31.33
CA LEU A 644 -11.31 21.07 30.05
C LEU A 644 -12.19 19.82 30.24
N ALA A 645 -11.98 19.03 31.30
CA ALA A 645 -12.85 17.89 31.62
C ALA A 645 -14.32 18.26 31.84
N ARG A 646 -14.64 19.55 32.06
CA ARG A 646 -16.04 20.04 32.12
C ARG A 646 -16.75 20.03 30.77
N ILE A 647 -16.02 19.98 29.65
CA ILE A 647 -16.60 20.01 28.30
C ILE A 647 -17.54 18.80 28.12
N GLY A 648 -17.05 17.58 28.34
CA GLY A 648 -17.81 16.35 28.08
C GLY A 648 -19.18 16.29 28.78
N PRO A 649 -19.24 16.43 30.12
CA PRO A 649 -20.51 16.47 30.85
C PRO A 649 -21.44 17.60 30.39
N THR A 650 -20.89 18.75 29.98
CA THR A 650 -21.68 19.88 29.46
C THR A 650 -22.27 19.55 28.09
N MET A 651 -21.51 18.90 27.20
CA MET A 651 -22.00 18.47 25.89
C MET A 651 -23.04 17.36 26.02
N GLN A 652 -22.84 16.41 26.93
CA GLN A 652 -23.81 15.34 27.18
C GLN A 652 -25.18 15.88 27.62
N GLN A 653 -25.22 16.94 28.43
CA GLN A 653 -26.49 17.59 28.82
C GLN A 653 -27.28 18.15 27.62
N PHE A 654 -26.62 18.52 26.51
CA PHE A 654 -27.34 18.95 25.31
C PHE A 654 -28.02 17.78 24.60
N ILE A 655 -27.41 16.60 24.64
CA ILE A 655 -27.99 15.37 24.09
C ILE A 655 -29.16 14.91 24.96
N ASP A 656 -28.95 14.83 26.28
CA ASP A 656 -29.95 14.36 27.25
C ASP A 656 -31.22 15.24 27.27
N ASN A 657 -31.06 16.54 27.04
CA ASN A 657 -32.16 17.50 26.96
C ASN A 657 -32.72 17.69 25.54
N GLU A 658 -32.36 16.81 24.60
CA GLU A 658 -32.77 16.85 23.19
C GLU A 658 -32.56 18.20 22.51
N ARG A 659 -31.49 18.93 22.90
CA ARG A 659 -31.16 20.23 22.31
C ARG A 659 -30.51 20.07 20.94
N THR A 660 -29.80 18.97 20.72
CA THR A 660 -29.24 18.53 19.43
C THR A 660 -29.06 17.00 19.47
N ALA A 661 -28.95 16.37 18.30
CA ALA A 661 -28.77 14.92 18.19
C ALA A 661 -27.31 14.51 18.43
N GLY A 662 -26.35 15.32 18.00
CA GLY A 662 -24.93 15.07 18.15
C GLY A 662 -24.11 16.36 18.24
N ILE A 663 -22.96 16.28 18.92
CA ILE A 663 -21.99 17.36 19.12
C ILE A 663 -20.56 16.81 18.97
N MET A 664 -19.77 17.46 18.12
CA MET A 664 -18.33 17.28 18.00
C MET A 664 -17.62 18.51 18.56
N THR A 665 -16.64 18.31 19.44
CA THR A 665 -15.82 19.38 20.00
C THR A 665 -14.34 19.03 19.87
N LEU A 666 -13.53 20.03 19.53
CA LEU A 666 -12.08 19.90 19.43
C LEU A 666 -11.42 21.14 20.01
N VAL A 667 -10.31 20.99 20.73
CA VAL A 667 -9.43 22.08 21.19
C VAL A 667 -8.00 21.66 20.90
N ALA A 668 -7.29 22.49 20.14
CA ALA A 668 -5.86 22.38 19.92
C ALA A 668 -5.16 23.66 20.38
N ARG A 669 -3.95 23.52 20.92
CA ARG A 669 -3.10 24.65 21.29
C ARG A 669 -1.64 24.32 21.00
N ARG A 670 -0.89 25.27 20.43
CA ARG A 670 0.55 25.09 20.09
C ARG A 670 0.82 23.88 19.19
N GLY A 671 -0.07 23.63 18.24
CA GLY A 671 0.04 22.50 17.29
C GLY A 671 -0.49 21.17 17.81
N GLU A 672 -0.87 21.07 19.09
CA GLU A 672 -1.30 19.81 19.71
C GLU A 672 -2.80 19.82 20.02
N ILE A 673 -3.50 18.72 19.69
CA ILE A 673 -4.88 18.47 20.15
C ILE A 673 -4.85 18.05 21.62
N VAL A 674 -5.64 18.74 22.44
CA VAL A 674 -5.76 18.44 23.88
C VAL A 674 -7.17 18.09 24.34
N HIS A 675 -8.14 18.24 23.45
CA HIS A 675 -9.51 17.79 23.63
C HIS A 675 -10.08 17.45 22.27
N TRP A 676 -10.63 16.24 22.11
CA TRP A 676 -11.40 15.85 20.93
C TRP A 676 -12.46 14.86 21.35
N ASP A 677 -13.72 15.27 21.32
CA ASP A 677 -14.81 14.49 21.89
C ASP A 677 -16.10 14.61 21.08
N ALA A 678 -16.85 13.50 21.04
CA ALA A 678 -18.07 13.31 20.28
C ALA A 678 -19.19 12.82 21.21
N HIS A 679 -20.29 13.55 21.26
CA HIS A 679 -21.46 13.18 22.06
C HIS A 679 -22.70 12.99 21.18
N GLY A 680 -23.50 11.99 21.53
CA GLY A 680 -24.77 11.71 20.88
C GLY A 680 -24.60 10.90 19.59
N TRP A 681 -25.27 11.34 18.53
CA TRP A 681 -25.60 10.47 17.40
C TRP A 681 -25.27 11.12 16.05
N ARG A 682 -24.66 10.35 15.15
CA ARG A 682 -24.56 10.64 13.71
C ARG A 682 -25.94 10.57 13.07
N ILE A 683 -26.68 9.50 13.38
CA ILE A 683 -28.09 9.31 13.08
C ILE A 683 -28.79 9.01 14.40
N ARG A 684 -29.63 9.94 14.86
CA ARG A 684 -30.34 9.89 16.15
C ARG A 684 -30.96 8.52 16.39
N ASP A 685 -30.61 7.94 17.54
CA ASP A 685 -31.10 6.64 18.04
C ASP A 685 -30.73 5.42 17.16
N GLU A 686 -29.86 5.61 16.16
CA GLU A 686 -29.39 4.57 15.25
C GLU A 686 -27.87 4.43 15.34
N ASP A 687 -27.13 5.48 14.96
CA ASP A 687 -25.67 5.48 14.86
C ASP A 687 -25.04 6.51 15.80
N PRO A 688 -24.08 6.12 16.68
CA PRO A 688 -23.35 7.07 17.50
C PRO A 688 -22.50 8.02 16.64
N LEU A 689 -22.23 9.21 17.17
CA LEU A 689 -21.33 10.18 16.52
C LEU A 689 -19.88 9.81 16.80
N GLU A 690 -19.04 9.79 15.77
CA GLU A 690 -17.62 9.46 15.86
C GLU A 690 -16.72 10.64 15.43
N PRO A 691 -15.49 10.76 15.98
CA PRO A 691 -14.47 11.76 15.60
C PRO A 691 -14.28 11.97 14.09
N ASN A 692 -14.32 10.88 13.32
CA ASN A 692 -14.07 10.88 11.88
C ASN A 692 -15.34 11.06 11.04
N ASP A 693 -16.50 11.36 11.63
CA ASP A 693 -17.73 11.56 10.87
C ASP A 693 -17.68 12.82 10.00
N ILE A 694 -18.39 12.78 8.88
CA ILE A 694 -18.42 13.84 7.87
C ILE A 694 -19.62 14.77 8.13
N PHE A 695 -19.32 16.05 8.28
CA PHE A 695 -20.30 17.10 8.57
C PHE A 695 -20.55 17.97 7.34
N ARG A 696 -21.79 18.45 7.20
CA ARG A 696 -22.05 19.62 6.34
C ARG A 696 -21.60 20.84 7.10
N ILE A 697 -20.51 21.46 6.66
CA ILE A 697 -19.89 22.56 7.40
C ILE A 697 -20.48 23.93 7.08
N TYR A 698 -21.27 24.05 5.99
CA TYR A 698 -22.07 25.21 5.56
C TYR A 698 -21.51 26.60 5.89
N SER A 699 -21.34 27.51 4.94
CA SER A 699 -20.73 28.83 5.21
C SER A 699 -19.29 28.81 5.71
N MET A 700 -18.79 27.78 6.39
CA MET A 700 -17.35 27.52 6.59
C MET A 700 -16.59 27.36 5.26
N THR A 701 -17.29 27.19 4.14
CA THR A 701 -16.74 27.32 2.79
C THR A 701 -16.21 28.73 2.47
N LYS A 702 -16.72 29.78 3.13
CA LYS A 702 -16.35 31.16 2.83
C LYS A 702 -14.88 31.49 3.15
N PRO A 703 -14.36 31.11 4.34
CA PRO A 703 -12.92 31.11 4.61
C PRO A 703 -12.08 30.45 3.51
N VAL A 704 -12.44 29.24 3.09
CA VAL A 704 -11.71 28.48 2.05
C VAL A 704 -11.73 29.22 0.70
N THR A 705 -12.89 29.75 0.30
CA THR A 705 -13.03 30.57 -0.92
C THR A 705 -12.18 31.85 -0.85
N SER A 706 -12.09 32.45 0.34
CA SER A 706 -11.30 33.65 0.56
C SER A 706 -9.81 33.35 0.46
N VAL A 707 -9.34 32.24 1.05
CA VAL A 707 -7.96 31.75 0.88
C VAL A 707 -7.66 31.51 -0.60
N ALA A 708 -8.57 30.86 -1.34
CA ALA A 708 -8.38 30.65 -2.78
C ALA A 708 -8.23 31.96 -3.57
N ALA A 709 -9.02 32.98 -3.26
CA ALA A 709 -8.87 34.31 -3.86
C ALA A 709 -7.53 34.96 -3.47
N MET A 710 -7.10 34.82 -2.21
CA MET A 710 -5.85 35.40 -1.73
C MET A 710 -4.60 34.70 -2.29
N ILE A 711 -4.66 33.41 -2.61
CA ILE A 711 -3.62 32.72 -3.40
C ILE A 711 -3.43 33.45 -4.74
N LEU A 712 -4.52 33.77 -5.44
CA LEU A 712 -4.45 34.49 -6.72
C LEU A 712 -3.95 35.94 -6.57
N VAL A 713 -4.20 36.57 -5.41
CA VAL A 713 -3.64 37.87 -5.07
C VAL A 713 -2.13 37.79 -4.89
N GLU A 714 -1.62 36.79 -4.17
CA GLU A 714 -0.17 36.59 -4.02
C GLU A 714 0.54 36.25 -5.33
N GLU A 715 -0.13 35.52 -6.21
CA GLU A 715 0.34 35.22 -7.57
C GLU A 715 0.35 36.46 -8.49
N GLY A 716 -0.19 37.60 -8.03
CA GLY A 716 -0.31 38.83 -8.82
C GLY A 716 -1.32 38.73 -9.97
N ARG A 717 -2.22 37.74 -9.92
CA ARG A 717 -3.26 37.49 -10.93
C ARG A 717 -4.58 38.18 -10.60
N LEU A 718 -4.73 38.64 -9.36
CA LEU A 718 -5.88 39.36 -8.85
C LEU A 718 -5.38 40.49 -7.95
N SER A 719 -6.01 41.66 -8.01
CA SER A 719 -5.81 42.73 -7.03
C SER A 719 -7.06 42.91 -6.18
N LEU A 720 -6.87 43.23 -4.90
CA LEU A 720 -7.96 43.62 -4.00
C LEU A 720 -8.71 44.87 -4.49
N ASP A 721 -8.04 45.73 -5.26
CA ASP A 721 -8.57 46.98 -5.81
C ASP A 721 -9.07 46.85 -7.26
N ASP A 722 -9.05 45.64 -7.83
CA ASP A 722 -9.63 45.45 -9.14
C ASP A 722 -11.15 45.66 -9.06
N PRO A 723 -11.74 46.42 -10.02
CA PRO A 723 -13.17 46.42 -10.21
C PRO A 723 -13.63 45.00 -10.54
N LEU A 724 -14.68 44.52 -9.89
CA LEU A 724 -15.29 43.21 -10.17
C LEU A 724 -15.64 43.06 -11.65
N SER A 725 -16.06 44.15 -12.30
CA SER A 725 -16.38 44.21 -13.73
C SER A 725 -15.18 43.93 -14.64
N SER A 726 -13.94 44.04 -14.15
CA SER A 726 -12.75 43.64 -14.92
C SER A 726 -12.62 42.13 -15.06
N VAL A 727 -13.19 41.36 -14.12
CA VAL A 727 -13.20 39.90 -14.12
C VAL A 727 -14.54 39.35 -14.62
N ILE A 728 -15.65 39.93 -14.18
CA ILE A 728 -17.02 39.53 -14.55
C ILE A 728 -17.73 40.75 -15.17
N PRO A 729 -17.65 40.96 -16.50
CA PRO A 729 -18.10 42.20 -17.15
C PRO A 729 -19.56 42.60 -16.90
N SER A 730 -20.45 41.65 -16.63
CA SER A 730 -21.87 41.92 -16.34
C SER A 730 -22.11 42.79 -15.11
N PHE A 731 -21.13 42.85 -14.18
CA PHE A 731 -21.19 43.76 -13.03
C PHE A 731 -20.88 45.22 -13.36
N ALA A 732 -20.52 45.56 -14.61
CA ALA A 732 -20.24 46.95 -15.00
C ALA A 732 -21.49 47.86 -14.93
N ASP A 733 -22.66 47.31 -15.27
CA ASP A 733 -23.92 48.05 -15.39
C ASP A 733 -24.84 47.88 -14.17
N ILE A 734 -24.37 47.21 -13.10
CA ILE A 734 -25.16 46.97 -11.89
C ILE A 734 -25.62 48.30 -11.29
N GLN A 735 -26.86 48.35 -10.81
CA GLN A 735 -27.48 49.55 -10.25
C GLN A 735 -27.64 49.42 -8.74
N VAL A 736 -27.74 50.54 -8.03
CA VAL A 736 -28.14 50.62 -6.61
C VAL A 736 -29.61 51.03 -6.58
N TYR A 737 -30.39 50.39 -5.71
CA TYR A 737 -31.75 50.82 -5.41
C TYR A 737 -31.73 51.92 -4.33
N ASP A 738 -32.23 53.10 -4.67
CA ASP A 738 -32.24 54.26 -3.78
C ASP A 738 -33.64 54.90 -3.79
N ASP A 739 -34.37 54.74 -2.68
CA ASP A 739 -35.71 55.29 -2.42
C ASP A 739 -36.73 55.20 -3.59
N GLY A 740 -36.77 54.06 -4.28
CA GLY A 740 -37.71 53.82 -5.38
C GLY A 740 -37.16 54.06 -6.79
N GLU A 741 -35.94 54.57 -6.90
CA GLU A 741 -35.23 54.74 -8.18
C GLU A 741 -34.02 53.81 -8.28
N LEU A 742 -33.61 53.52 -9.51
CA LEU A 742 -32.36 52.81 -9.80
C LEU A 742 -31.33 53.83 -10.29
N ARG A 743 -30.14 53.82 -9.69
CA ARG A 743 -29.02 54.67 -10.09
C ARG A 743 -27.72 53.89 -10.17
N PRO A 744 -26.71 54.38 -10.93
CA PRO A 744 -25.37 53.81 -10.87
C PRO A 744 -24.78 53.88 -9.46
N PRO A 745 -23.90 52.93 -9.07
CA PRO A 745 -23.19 53.01 -7.81
C PRO A 745 -22.19 54.18 -7.83
N THR A 746 -21.91 54.75 -6.65
CA THR A 746 -20.97 55.87 -6.47
C THR A 746 -19.53 55.50 -6.85
N ARG A 747 -19.20 54.20 -6.78
CA ARG A 747 -17.97 53.57 -7.29
C ARG A 747 -18.22 52.12 -7.72
N PRO A 748 -17.36 51.51 -8.56
CA PRO A 748 -17.47 50.09 -8.86
C PRO A 748 -17.35 49.20 -7.61
N VAL A 749 -17.99 48.02 -7.66
CA VAL A 749 -17.72 46.93 -6.70
C VAL A 749 -16.28 46.47 -6.90
N LEU A 750 -15.49 46.40 -5.83
CA LEU A 750 -14.11 45.90 -5.85
C LEU A 750 -14.04 44.46 -5.34
N ILE A 751 -12.95 43.76 -5.67
CA ILE A 751 -12.70 42.40 -5.14
C ILE A 751 -12.68 42.40 -3.60
N ARG A 752 -12.07 43.41 -2.97
CA ARG A 752 -12.09 43.57 -1.51
C ARG A 752 -13.50 43.63 -0.94
N ASP A 753 -14.45 44.25 -1.65
CA ASP A 753 -15.83 44.37 -1.17
C ASP A 753 -16.55 43.04 -1.12
N LEU A 754 -16.18 42.10 -2.00
CA LEU A 754 -16.68 40.73 -1.95
C LEU A 754 -16.13 39.98 -0.74
N LEU A 755 -14.82 40.12 -0.49
CA LEU A 755 -14.11 39.51 0.63
C LEU A 755 -14.58 40.05 1.99
N SER A 756 -14.96 41.33 2.08
CA SER A 756 -15.39 41.99 3.32
C SER A 756 -16.90 42.11 3.49
N HIS A 757 -17.71 41.55 2.58
CA HIS A 757 -19.18 41.68 2.57
C HIS A 757 -19.69 43.15 2.53
N THR A 758 -18.96 44.05 1.87
CA THR A 758 -19.34 45.46 1.66
C THR A 758 -19.75 45.76 0.22
N SER A 759 -20.03 44.73 -0.60
CA SER A 759 -20.33 44.88 -2.03
C SER A 759 -21.70 45.50 -2.37
N GLY A 760 -22.58 45.68 -1.37
CA GLY A 760 -23.98 46.06 -1.59
C GLY A 760 -24.89 44.90 -2.02
N LEU A 761 -24.35 43.68 -2.18
CA LEU A 761 -25.15 42.49 -2.45
C LEU A 761 -25.96 42.07 -1.22
N THR A 762 -27.03 41.30 -1.41
CA THR A 762 -27.81 40.67 -0.33
C THR A 762 -28.07 39.18 -0.64
N TYR A 763 -28.47 38.40 0.37
CA TYR A 763 -29.07 37.08 0.16
C TYR A 763 -30.59 37.13 -0.10
N GLY A 764 -31.24 38.26 0.18
CA GLY A 764 -32.70 38.43 0.05
C GLY A 764 -33.55 37.77 1.14
N VAL A 765 -32.93 37.09 2.11
CA VAL A 765 -33.63 36.33 3.17
C VAL A 765 -33.42 36.86 4.58
N PHE A 766 -32.39 37.67 4.80
CA PHE A 766 -32.07 38.23 6.12
C PHE A 766 -32.67 39.64 6.33
N GLY A 767 -33.09 40.29 5.25
CA GLY A 767 -33.79 41.57 5.24
C GLY A 767 -35.18 41.47 4.61
N ASN A 768 -35.88 42.60 4.56
CA ASN A 768 -37.20 42.71 3.94
C ASN A 768 -37.36 44.02 3.14
N THR A 769 -36.30 44.41 2.42
CA THR A 769 -36.31 45.56 1.50
C THR A 769 -36.92 45.18 0.12
N PRO A 770 -37.22 46.17 -0.74
CA PRO A 770 -37.57 45.91 -2.13
C PRO A 770 -36.50 45.06 -2.86
N VAL A 771 -35.21 45.35 -2.63
CA VAL A 771 -34.10 44.57 -3.18
C VAL A 771 -34.10 43.14 -2.67
N ASP A 772 -34.32 42.94 -1.37
CA ASP A 772 -34.42 41.57 -0.81
C ASP A 772 -35.54 40.77 -1.46
N SER A 773 -36.67 41.44 -1.77
CA SER A 773 -37.81 40.81 -2.46
C SER A 773 -37.45 40.41 -3.89
N ILE A 774 -36.68 41.24 -4.61
CA ILE A 774 -36.17 40.93 -5.96
C ILE A 774 -35.26 39.69 -5.89
N TYR A 775 -34.28 39.67 -5.00
CA TYR A 775 -33.37 38.54 -4.84
C TYR A 775 -34.12 37.25 -4.47
N ARG A 776 -35.06 37.33 -3.54
CA ARG A 776 -35.86 36.17 -3.10
C ARG A 776 -36.72 35.60 -4.23
N ALA A 777 -37.32 36.47 -5.04
CA ALA A 777 -38.13 36.06 -6.19
C ALA A 777 -37.27 35.52 -7.34
N GLY A 778 -36.10 36.11 -7.58
CA GLY A 778 -35.24 35.76 -8.72
C GLY A 778 -34.33 34.55 -8.50
N LEU A 779 -33.87 34.30 -7.27
CA LEU A 779 -32.85 33.29 -6.98
C LEU A 779 -33.33 32.09 -6.17
N GLY A 780 -34.54 32.16 -5.61
CA GLY A 780 -35.04 31.23 -4.60
C GLY A 780 -34.36 31.48 -3.24
N ALA A 781 -35.13 31.47 -2.16
CA ALA A 781 -34.66 31.77 -0.80
C ALA A 781 -33.57 30.77 -0.34
N LEU A 782 -32.28 31.10 -0.54
CA LEU A 782 -31.14 30.22 -0.29
C LEU A 782 -31.21 28.89 -1.06
N ASP A 783 -31.99 28.83 -2.14
CA ASP A 783 -32.19 27.59 -2.88
C ASP A 783 -30.98 27.29 -3.78
N MET A 784 -30.25 26.25 -3.40
CA MET A 784 -29.12 25.73 -4.15
C MET A 784 -29.53 24.64 -5.15
N ARG A 785 -30.83 24.33 -5.25
CA ARG A 785 -31.39 23.28 -6.12
C ARG A 785 -31.68 23.74 -7.56
N GLY A 786 -31.44 25.02 -7.86
CA GLY A 786 -31.57 25.56 -9.21
C GLY A 786 -30.62 24.86 -10.20
N GLY A 787 -31.09 24.65 -11.44
CA GLY A 787 -30.21 24.25 -12.54
C GLY A 787 -29.31 25.40 -12.99
N GLY A 788 -28.11 25.08 -13.47
CA GLY A 788 -27.09 26.05 -13.91
C GLY A 788 -25.72 25.82 -13.25
N ASP A 789 -24.71 26.57 -13.68
CA ASP A 789 -23.36 26.62 -13.11
C ASP A 789 -23.13 27.93 -12.33
N LEU A 790 -21.94 28.08 -11.71
CA LEU A 790 -21.59 29.27 -10.92
C LEU A 790 -21.54 30.54 -11.78
N ALA A 791 -21.22 30.43 -13.07
CA ALA A 791 -21.25 31.54 -14.01
C ALA A 791 -22.68 32.07 -14.21
N ALA A 792 -23.64 31.18 -14.51
CA ALA A 792 -25.04 31.56 -14.65
C ALA A 792 -25.60 32.20 -13.37
N ARG A 793 -25.14 31.73 -12.20
CA ARG A 793 -25.52 32.32 -10.90
C ARG A 793 -24.97 33.73 -10.73
N ALA A 794 -23.72 33.97 -11.09
CA ALA A 794 -23.11 35.30 -11.02
C ALA A 794 -23.81 36.29 -11.99
N GLU A 795 -24.13 35.85 -13.21
CA GLU A 795 -24.88 36.65 -14.19
C GLU A 795 -26.29 37.01 -13.70
N ALA A 796 -26.97 36.06 -13.04
CA ALA A 796 -28.27 36.33 -12.44
C ALA A 796 -28.15 37.39 -11.33
N ILE A 797 -27.12 37.29 -10.47
CA ILE A 797 -26.86 38.28 -9.41
C ILE A 797 -26.57 39.66 -10.01
N ALA A 798 -25.79 39.74 -11.07
CA ALA A 798 -25.46 41.00 -11.75
C ALA A 798 -26.70 41.72 -12.33
N SER A 799 -27.79 40.98 -12.58
CA SER A 799 -29.05 41.54 -13.09
C SER A 799 -29.94 42.20 -12.01
N PHE A 800 -29.59 42.05 -10.73
CA PHE A 800 -30.36 42.64 -9.63
C PHE A 800 -29.67 43.87 -9.05
N PRO A 801 -30.45 44.85 -8.53
CA PRO A 801 -29.85 46.02 -7.92
C PRO A 801 -29.15 45.69 -6.60
N LEU A 802 -28.11 46.45 -6.27
CA LEU A 802 -27.50 46.49 -4.96
C LEU A 802 -28.44 47.18 -3.96
N ILE A 803 -28.37 46.76 -2.69
CA ILE A 803 -29.18 47.33 -1.60
C ILE A 803 -28.60 48.65 -1.07
N ASP A 804 -27.28 48.85 -1.22
CA ASP A 804 -26.53 50.05 -0.87
C ASP A 804 -25.31 50.17 -1.80
N ASP A 805 -24.68 51.34 -1.81
CA ASP A 805 -23.42 51.54 -2.55
C ASP A 805 -22.29 50.64 -2.02
N PRO A 806 -21.40 50.16 -2.92
CA PRO A 806 -20.23 49.39 -2.51
C PRO A 806 -19.37 50.17 -1.52
N GLY A 807 -19.08 49.57 -0.36
CA GLY A 807 -18.29 50.15 0.72
C GLY A 807 -19.09 50.86 1.80
N ASP A 808 -20.39 51.11 1.62
CA ASP A 808 -21.16 51.96 2.54
C ASP A 808 -21.79 51.18 3.70
N ARG A 809 -22.01 49.88 3.53
CA ARG A 809 -22.58 49.02 4.58
C ARG A 809 -22.05 47.60 4.52
N TRP A 810 -21.82 47.02 5.69
CA TRP A 810 -21.59 45.58 5.81
C TRP A 810 -22.91 44.80 5.72
N ILE A 811 -23.01 43.91 4.75
CA ILE A 811 -24.20 43.09 4.49
C ILE A 811 -23.79 41.65 4.19
N TYR A 812 -24.20 40.73 5.07
CA TYR A 812 -24.03 39.31 4.83
C TYR A 812 -24.80 38.86 3.57
N SER A 813 -24.07 38.37 2.56
CA SER A 813 -24.56 38.38 1.18
C SER A 813 -23.98 37.27 0.30
N LEU A 814 -24.50 37.16 -0.93
CA LEU A 814 -23.99 36.28 -1.99
C LEU A 814 -22.58 36.64 -2.51
N SER A 815 -21.90 37.60 -1.87
CA SER A 815 -20.56 38.05 -2.25
C SER A 815 -19.56 36.90 -2.41
N THR A 816 -19.60 35.90 -1.55
CA THR A 816 -18.63 34.79 -1.62
C THR A 816 -18.91 33.80 -2.76
N ASP A 817 -20.16 33.66 -3.21
CA ASP A 817 -20.44 32.87 -4.42
C ASP A 817 -19.92 33.61 -5.67
N VAL A 818 -20.08 34.94 -5.72
CA VAL A 818 -19.47 35.76 -6.76
C VAL A 818 -17.95 35.72 -6.69
N LEU A 819 -17.36 35.70 -5.49
CA LEU A 819 -15.91 35.53 -5.29
C LEU A 819 -15.44 34.15 -5.78
N GLY A 820 -16.22 33.09 -5.55
CA GLY A 820 -15.96 31.78 -6.14
C GLY A 820 -15.92 31.85 -7.67
N ARG A 821 -16.83 32.62 -8.29
CA ARG A 821 -16.79 32.84 -9.74
C ARG A 821 -15.55 33.63 -10.18
N VAL A 822 -15.12 34.61 -9.40
CA VAL A 822 -13.85 35.33 -9.65
C VAL A 822 -12.68 34.34 -9.66
N VAL A 823 -12.61 33.44 -8.67
CA VAL A 823 -11.58 32.38 -8.64
C VAL A 823 -11.63 31.54 -9.91
N GLU A 824 -12.82 31.10 -10.36
CA GLU A 824 -12.93 30.31 -11.59
C GLU A 824 -12.42 31.06 -12.84
N VAL A 825 -12.81 32.33 -13.00
CA VAL A 825 -12.43 33.14 -14.16
C VAL A 825 -10.92 33.41 -14.18
N VAL A 826 -10.37 33.82 -13.03
CA VAL A 826 -8.95 34.22 -12.93
C VAL A 826 -8.04 32.99 -12.99
N SER A 827 -8.40 31.90 -12.33
CA SER A 827 -7.61 30.67 -12.32
C SER A 827 -7.70 29.88 -13.62
N GLY A 828 -8.86 29.90 -14.28
CA GLY A 828 -9.20 29.01 -15.40
C GLY A 828 -9.66 27.61 -14.96
N GLN A 829 -9.85 27.37 -13.66
CA GLN A 829 -10.27 26.09 -13.08
C GLN A 829 -11.70 26.18 -12.54
N SER A 830 -12.39 25.06 -12.41
CA SER A 830 -13.61 25.00 -11.59
C SER A 830 -13.25 25.20 -10.11
N LEU A 831 -14.20 25.71 -9.32
CA LEU A 831 -13.94 26.00 -7.90
C LEU A 831 -13.56 24.74 -7.10
N ASP A 832 -14.11 23.57 -7.43
CA ASP A 832 -13.76 22.30 -6.80
C ASP A 832 -12.32 21.86 -7.11
N ALA A 833 -11.91 21.95 -8.37
CA ALA A 833 -10.57 21.59 -8.80
C ALA A 833 -9.53 22.52 -8.15
N PHE A 834 -9.81 23.83 -8.11
CA PHE A 834 -8.92 24.78 -7.44
C PHE A 834 -8.77 24.47 -5.95
N PHE A 835 -9.88 24.24 -5.24
CA PHE A 835 -9.81 23.91 -3.80
C PHE A 835 -9.04 22.62 -3.56
N ARG A 836 -9.33 21.59 -4.34
CA ARG A 836 -8.67 20.29 -4.20
C ARG A 836 -7.17 20.40 -4.43
N GLU A 837 -6.74 20.95 -5.56
CA GLU A 837 -5.33 20.97 -5.97
C GLU A 837 -4.49 22.00 -5.19
N ARG A 838 -5.11 23.12 -4.77
CA ARG A 838 -4.37 24.25 -4.19
C ARG A 838 -4.50 24.36 -2.67
N ILE A 839 -5.43 23.63 -2.06
CA ILE A 839 -5.70 23.72 -0.61
C ILE A 839 -5.82 22.32 0.00
N PHE A 840 -6.73 21.47 -0.48
CA PHE A 840 -7.07 20.22 0.22
C PHE A 840 -5.99 19.14 0.08
N GLU A 841 -5.53 18.83 -1.13
CA GLU A 841 -4.48 17.83 -1.36
C GLU A 841 -3.16 18.24 -0.68
N PRO A 842 -2.67 19.50 -0.80
CA PRO A 842 -1.48 19.93 -0.07
C PRO A 842 -1.59 19.83 1.45
N LEU A 843 -2.77 20.08 2.02
CA LEU A 843 -3.01 20.03 3.47
C LEU A 843 -3.49 18.66 3.98
N GLY A 844 -3.57 17.63 3.12
CA GLY A 844 -4.06 16.31 3.51
C GLY A 844 -5.55 16.24 3.89
N MET A 845 -6.39 17.15 3.38
CA MET A 845 -7.82 17.22 3.71
C MET A 845 -8.67 16.25 2.84
N HIS A 846 -8.55 14.95 3.10
CA HIS A 846 -9.07 13.87 2.23
C HIS A 846 -10.59 13.64 2.27
N ASP A 847 -11.28 14.16 3.28
CA ASP A 847 -12.72 14.06 3.47
C ASP A 847 -13.44 15.40 3.27
N THR A 848 -12.70 16.42 2.81
CA THR A 848 -13.23 17.76 2.51
C THR A 848 -13.52 17.92 1.03
N GLY A 849 -14.76 18.32 0.72
CA GLY A 849 -15.18 18.48 -0.67
C GLY A 849 -16.59 19.05 -0.80
N PHE A 850 -17.02 19.29 -2.03
CA PHE A 850 -18.38 19.80 -2.33
C PHE A 850 -19.48 18.74 -2.20
N HIS A 851 -19.09 17.48 -2.03
CA HIS A 851 -19.93 16.34 -1.75
C HIS A 851 -19.10 15.28 -1.02
N VAL A 852 -19.77 14.36 -0.32
CA VAL A 852 -19.16 13.18 0.27
C VAL A 852 -18.62 12.28 -0.84
N ALA A 853 -17.37 11.82 -0.68
CA ALA A 853 -16.74 10.93 -1.64
C ALA A 853 -17.51 9.59 -1.76
N GLU A 854 -17.38 8.95 -2.91
CA GLU A 854 -17.98 7.64 -3.14
C GLU A 854 -17.48 6.62 -2.09
N GLY A 855 -18.38 5.81 -1.54
CA GLY A 855 -18.06 4.82 -0.52
C GLY A 855 -17.93 5.34 0.91
N LYS A 856 -18.10 6.65 1.18
CA LYS A 856 -17.99 7.25 2.53
C LYS A 856 -19.31 7.77 3.10
N ALA A 857 -20.45 7.43 2.48
CA ALA A 857 -21.77 7.95 2.86
C ALA A 857 -22.27 7.42 4.21
N ASP A 858 -21.72 6.29 4.68
CA ASP A 858 -21.94 5.69 5.99
C ASP A 858 -21.42 6.55 7.15
N ARG A 859 -20.35 7.33 6.92
CA ARG A 859 -19.79 8.31 7.86
C ARG A 859 -20.52 9.66 7.84
N PHE A 860 -21.55 9.81 7.00
CA PHE A 860 -22.18 11.12 6.79
C PHE A 860 -23.29 11.42 7.79
N THR A 861 -23.15 12.53 8.51
CA THR A 861 -24.08 12.94 9.57
C THR A 861 -25.49 13.31 9.05
N GLN A 862 -26.52 13.10 9.86
CA GLN A 862 -27.89 13.52 9.56
C GLN A 862 -28.17 14.94 10.08
N VAL A 863 -28.78 15.79 9.25
CA VAL A 863 -29.25 17.13 9.68
C VAL A 863 -30.62 17.02 10.37
N TYR A 864 -30.79 17.75 11.46
CA TYR A 864 -32.03 17.85 12.22
C TYR A 864 -32.60 19.26 12.22
N LEU A 865 -33.93 19.35 12.26
CA LEU A 865 -34.70 20.56 12.53
C LEU A 865 -35.38 20.43 13.88
N ARG A 866 -35.51 21.55 14.60
CA ARG A 866 -36.30 21.57 15.84
C ARG A 866 -37.79 21.73 15.54
N SER A 867 -38.61 20.82 16.05
CA SER A 867 -40.08 20.87 16.00
C SER A 867 -40.68 20.99 17.41
N ARG A 868 -42.02 21.11 17.49
CA ARG A 868 -42.73 21.07 18.78
C ARG A 868 -42.64 19.71 19.46
N ASP A 869 -42.43 18.65 18.69
CA ASP A 869 -42.42 17.25 19.14
C ASP A 869 -40.99 16.69 19.26
N GLY A 870 -39.97 17.56 19.27
CA GLY A 870 -38.55 17.19 19.35
C GLY A 870 -37.77 17.43 18.04
N LEU A 871 -36.61 16.79 17.93
CA LEU A 871 -35.75 16.87 16.74
C LEU A 871 -36.30 16.00 15.61
N VAL A 872 -36.43 16.59 14.42
CA VAL A 872 -36.99 15.93 13.22
C VAL A 872 -36.01 16.03 12.06
N ALA A 873 -35.68 14.91 11.45
CA ALA A 873 -34.92 14.89 10.20
C ALA A 873 -35.79 15.40 9.04
N PRO A 874 -35.32 16.35 8.21
CA PRO A 874 -36.09 16.83 7.08
C PRO A 874 -36.28 15.71 6.04
N PRO A 875 -37.46 15.57 5.42
CA PRO A 875 -37.72 14.50 4.47
C PRO A 875 -36.81 14.60 3.24
N SER A 876 -36.07 13.54 2.97
CA SER A 876 -35.18 13.40 1.81
C SER A 876 -35.92 12.75 0.64
N ARG A 877 -36.45 13.54 -0.30
CA ARG A 877 -36.96 13.01 -1.57
C ARG A 877 -35.79 12.82 -2.54
N GLY A 878 -35.32 11.58 -2.68
CA GLY A 878 -34.29 11.20 -3.67
C GLY A 878 -32.84 11.19 -3.16
N GLY A 879 -32.63 11.00 -1.84
CA GLY A 879 -31.31 10.96 -1.21
C GLY A 879 -30.80 12.35 -0.80
N ASP A 880 -29.79 12.38 0.08
CA ASP A 880 -29.14 13.64 0.44
C ASP A 880 -28.42 14.24 -0.77
N ARG A 881 -28.45 15.57 -0.92
CA ARG A 881 -27.84 16.22 -2.08
C ARG A 881 -26.31 16.25 -2.01
N PHE A 882 -25.74 16.14 -0.81
CA PHE A 882 -24.29 16.14 -0.61
C PHE A 882 -23.68 14.76 -0.80
N THR A 883 -24.44 13.70 -1.07
CA THR A 883 -23.89 12.39 -1.44
C THR A 883 -23.69 12.22 -2.95
N ARG A 884 -23.80 13.33 -3.70
CA ARG A 884 -23.56 13.39 -5.15
C ARG A 884 -22.98 14.75 -5.53
N PRO A 885 -22.25 14.85 -6.65
CA PRO A 885 -21.75 16.13 -7.14
C PRO A 885 -22.89 17.15 -7.32
N PRO A 886 -22.74 18.39 -6.82
CA PRO A 886 -23.72 19.44 -7.03
C PRO A 886 -23.69 19.92 -8.49
N SER A 887 -24.78 20.56 -8.94
CA SER A 887 -24.82 21.19 -10.28
C SER A 887 -23.88 22.39 -10.41
N TRP A 888 -23.52 23.01 -9.28
CA TRP A 888 -22.57 24.11 -9.18
C TRP A 888 -21.91 24.14 -7.80
N TYR A 889 -20.68 24.64 -7.75
CA TYR A 889 -19.85 24.66 -6.55
C TYR A 889 -19.99 26.01 -5.84
N SER A 890 -20.72 26.03 -4.73
CA SER A 890 -20.98 27.26 -3.97
C SER A 890 -19.82 27.64 -3.06
N GLY A 891 -19.14 28.74 -3.39
CA GLY A 891 -18.15 29.36 -2.49
C GLY A 891 -18.77 29.82 -1.15
N GLY A 892 -20.07 30.06 -1.13
CA GLY A 892 -20.81 30.48 0.05
C GLY A 892 -21.16 29.38 1.05
N GLY A 893 -21.26 28.10 0.68
CA GLY A 893 -21.68 27.08 1.65
C GLY A 893 -21.80 25.64 1.15
N GLY A 894 -21.04 25.28 0.13
CA GLY A 894 -21.13 23.98 -0.54
C GLY A 894 -20.27 22.84 0.03
N LEU A 895 -19.50 23.02 1.11
CA LEU A 895 -18.56 21.97 1.57
C LEU A 895 -19.11 21.02 2.64
N THR A 896 -18.63 19.78 2.59
CA THR A 896 -18.56 18.81 3.68
C THR A 896 -17.11 18.67 4.16
N SER A 897 -16.89 18.27 5.41
CA SER A 897 -15.55 18.05 5.99
C SER A 897 -15.61 17.22 7.27
N THR A 898 -14.47 16.77 7.77
CA THR A 898 -14.26 16.18 9.11
C THR A 898 -13.58 17.20 10.03
N ALA A 899 -13.62 16.97 11.35
CA ALA A 899 -12.91 17.83 12.29
C ALA A 899 -11.38 17.81 12.01
N ALA A 900 -10.83 16.63 11.71
CA ALA A 900 -9.41 16.45 11.40
C ALA A 900 -8.96 17.26 10.17
N ASP A 901 -9.67 17.15 9.04
CA ASP A 901 -9.34 17.90 7.84
C ASP A 901 -9.38 19.41 8.08
N TYR A 902 -10.45 19.89 8.71
CA TYR A 902 -10.62 21.32 8.90
C TYR A 902 -9.65 21.88 9.95
N LEU A 903 -9.12 21.05 10.85
CA LEU A 903 -8.02 21.42 11.74
C LEU A 903 -6.76 21.76 10.96
N ARG A 904 -6.36 20.97 9.96
CA ARG A 904 -5.20 21.28 9.09
C ARG A 904 -5.34 22.64 8.40
N PHE A 905 -6.55 22.98 7.93
CA PHE A 905 -6.83 24.31 7.39
C PHE A 905 -6.67 25.42 8.44
N CYS A 906 -7.10 25.17 9.68
CA CYS A 906 -6.95 26.11 10.78
C CYS A 906 -5.50 26.25 11.26
N GLU A 907 -4.73 25.15 11.30
CA GLU A 907 -3.30 25.13 11.64
C GLU A 907 -2.49 25.90 10.61
N MET A 908 -2.77 25.70 9.32
CA MET A 908 -2.16 26.50 8.25
C MET A 908 -2.40 28.01 8.46
N LEU A 909 -3.62 28.41 8.85
CA LEU A 909 -3.90 29.81 9.14
C LEU A 909 -3.20 30.29 10.41
N LEU A 910 -3.21 29.51 11.49
CA LEU A 910 -2.53 29.86 12.75
C LEU A 910 -1.01 30.00 12.55
N GLY A 911 -0.41 29.10 11.76
CA GLY A 911 1.00 29.09 11.38
C GLY A 911 1.40 30.15 10.35
N GLY A 912 0.55 31.15 10.10
CA GLY A 912 0.85 32.25 9.17
C GLY A 912 0.92 31.79 7.71
N GLY A 913 0.07 30.85 7.32
CA GLY A 913 -0.06 30.35 5.96
C GLY A 913 0.72 29.07 5.67
N GLU A 914 1.34 28.46 6.68
CA GLU A 914 2.11 27.21 6.59
C GLU A 914 1.77 26.27 7.74
N THR A 915 1.69 24.97 7.46
CA THR A 915 1.64 23.88 8.44
C THR A 915 2.38 22.68 7.87
N ASP A 916 3.05 21.89 8.71
CA ASP A 916 3.72 20.64 8.30
C ASP A 916 4.68 20.80 7.10
N GLY A 917 5.37 21.95 7.02
CA GLY A 917 6.25 22.30 5.91
C GLY A 917 5.54 22.66 4.59
N VAL A 918 4.21 22.66 4.55
CA VAL A 918 3.39 23.03 3.39
C VAL A 918 2.88 24.45 3.52
N ARG A 919 3.35 25.33 2.62
CA ARG A 919 2.95 26.73 2.56
C ARG A 919 1.85 26.98 1.52
N ILE A 920 0.71 27.50 1.96
CA ILE A 920 -0.42 27.91 1.11
C ILE A 920 -0.46 29.42 0.92
N LEU A 921 -0.16 30.20 1.96
CA LEU A 921 -0.13 31.66 1.95
C LEU A 921 1.14 32.17 2.65
N LYS A 922 1.49 33.43 2.40
CA LYS A 922 2.51 34.16 3.17
C LYS A 922 1.93 34.66 4.49
N PRO A 923 2.77 34.83 5.53
CA PRO A 923 2.32 35.32 6.83
C PRO A 923 1.64 36.68 6.75
N GLU A 924 2.16 37.59 5.91
CA GLU A 924 1.60 38.94 5.74
C GLU A 924 0.22 38.90 5.09
N THR A 925 -0.05 37.89 4.26
CA THR A 925 -1.36 37.70 3.64
C THR A 925 -2.37 37.18 4.65
N VAL A 926 -1.98 36.23 5.50
CA VAL A 926 -2.87 35.77 6.59
C VAL A 926 -3.17 36.91 7.56
N GLU A 927 -2.17 37.72 7.94
CA GLU A 927 -2.37 38.92 8.75
C GLU A 927 -3.33 39.92 8.08
N LEU A 928 -3.17 40.12 6.77
CA LEU A 928 -4.08 40.95 5.98
C LEU A 928 -5.51 40.40 5.98
N MET A 929 -5.68 39.08 5.92
CA MET A 929 -7.00 38.44 5.93
C MET A 929 -7.69 38.54 7.29
N THR A 930 -6.94 38.45 8.38
CA THR A 930 -7.47 38.28 9.74
C THR A 930 -7.53 39.57 10.56
N ARG A 931 -7.08 40.71 10.01
CA ARG A 931 -7.33 42.04 10.60
C ARG A 931 -8.71 42.58 10.22
N ASN A 932 -9.27 43.46 11.04
CA ASN A 932 -10.53 44.14 10.72
C ASN A 932 -10.34 45.17 9.58
N HIS A 933 -11.22 45.16 8.58
CA HIS A 933 -11.24 46.10 7.46
C HIS A 933 -12.44 47.06 7.48
N LEU A 934 -13.30 46.97 8.50
CA LEU A 934 -14.48 47.83 8.63
C LEU A 934 -14.23 49.02 9.55
N PRO A 935 -14.81 50.19 9.27
CA PRO A 935 -14.78 51.32 10.21
C PRO A 935 -15.72 51.09 11.39
N ASP A 936 -15.53 51.83 12.49
CA ASP A 936 -16.25 51.63 13.76
C ASP A 936 -17.77 51.74 13.59
N GLU A 937 -18.26 52.60 12.69
CA GLU A 937 -19.69 52.77 12.40
C GLU A 937 -20.36 51.55 11.76
N MET A 938 -19.58 50.60 11.21
CA MET A 938 -20.09 49.36 10.61
C MET A 938 -20.01 48.15 11.55
N ILE A 939 -19.54 48.36 12.77
CA ILE A 939 -19.40 47.35 13.82
C ILE A 939 -20.50 47.60 14.87
N PRO A 940 -21.13 46.55 15.44
CA PRO A 940 -20.84 45.13 15.25
C PRO A 940 -21.45 44.51 13.99
N VAL A 941 -20.70 43.62 13.34
CA VAL A 941 -21.24 42.74 12.30
C VAL A 941 -22.02 41.59 12.92
N LEU A 942 -22.95 41.00 12.15
CA LEU A 942 -23.84 39.91 12.58
C LEU A 942 -24.66 40.23 13.85
N GLY A 943 -24.72 41.49 14.28
CA GLY A 943 -25.33 41.90 15.55
C GLY A 943 -24.60 41.39 16.80
N LEU A 944 -23.33 41.00 16.67
CA LEU A 944 -22.52 40.47 17.77
C LEU A 944 -21.55 41.53 18.29
N PRO A 945 -21.76 42.08 19.51
CA PRO A 945 -20.92 43.15 20.05
C PRO A 945 -19.42 42.85 19.97
N GLY A 946 -18.63 43.85 19.57
CA GLY A 946 -17.17 43.72 19.46
C GLY A 946 -16.68 42.86 18.29
N GLN A 947 -17.54 42.52 17.32
CA GLN A 947 -17.15 41.77 16.13
C GLN A 947 -17.10 42.68 14.89
N GLY A 948 -15.91 42.77 14.28
CA GLY A 948 -15.68 43.34 12.96
C GLY A 948 -15.56 42.25 11.89
N PHE A 949 -15.00 42.60 10.73
CA PHE A 949 -14.87 41.66 9.61
C PHE A 949 -13.56 41.84 8.85
N GLY A 950 -12.90 40.71 8.58
CA GLY A 950 -11.67 40.61 7.80
C GLY A 950 -11.92 40.35 6.32
N LEU A 951 -10.93 39.77 5.63
CA LEU A 951 -11.12 39.26 4.26
C LEU A 951 -11.48 37.77 4.34
N GLY A 952 -12.76 37.49 4.59
CA GLY A 952 -13.31 36.14 4.66
C GLY A 952 -13.67 35.61 6.05
N PHE A 953 -13.37 36.37 7.11
CA PHE A 953 -13.59 35.95 8.50
C PHE A 953 -14.30 37.04 9.31
N ALA A 954 -15.09 36.63 10.32
CA ALA A 954 -15.42 37.53 11.41
C ALA A 954 -14.18 37.68 12.31
N VAL A 955 -13.92 38.90 12.78
CA VAL A 955 -12.73 39.21 13.57
C VAL A 955 -13.15 39.93 14.84
N SER A 956 -12.69 39.47 15.99
CA SER A 956 -12.94 40.15 17.25
C SER A 956 -12.10 41.43 17.34
N VAL A 957 -12.76 42.56 17.59
CA VAL A 957 -12.13 43.86 17.89
C VAL A 957 -12.34 44.28 19.36
N GLY A 958 -13.17 43.54 20.09
CA GLY A 958 -13.45 43.73 21.51
C GLY A 958 -12.67 42.76 22.39
N GLU A 959 -13.34 41.79 23.01
CA GLU A 959 -12.69 40.76 23.81
C GLU A 959 -11.85 39.83 22.92
N ASN A 960 -10.62 39.52 23.36
CA ASN A 960 -9.60 38.78 22.61
C ASN A 960 -9.38 39.33 21.18
N PRO A 961 -8.91 40.59 21.05
CA PRO A 961 -8.68 41.23 19.75
C PRO A 961 -7.82 40.36 18.83
N GLY A 962 -8.21 40.27 17.55
CA GLY A 962 -7.49 39.47 16.57
C GLY A 962 -7.89 37.99 16.52
N THR A 963 -8.71 37.51 17.47
CA THR A 963 -9.38 36.20 17.31
C THR A 963 -10.30 36.25 16.09
N TYR A 964 -10.14 35.31 15.18
CA TYR A 964 -10.99 35.21 13.99
C TYR A 964 -11.72 33.88 13.94
N TRP A 965 -12.91 33.90 13.35
CA TRP A 965 -13.83 32.77 13.44
C TRP A 965 -14.84 32.78 12.30
N TRP A 966 -15.49 31.64 12.11
CA TRP A 966 -16.67 31.55 11.26
C TRP A 966 -17.60 30.44 11.72
N SER A 967 -18.83 30.46 11.18
CA SER A 967 -19.86 29.51 11.54
C SER A 967 -20.75 29.11 10.38
N GLY A 968 -21.45 27.99 10.57
CA GLY A 968 -22.37 27.41 9.61
C GLY A 968 -23.78 27.23 10.12
N VAL A 969 -24.72 27.22 9.18
CA VAL A 969 -26.16 27.17 9.48
C VAL A 969 -26.57 25.93 10.27
N ALA A 970 -25.77 24.86 10.20
CA ALA A 970 -25.95 23.62 10.97
C ALA A 970 -25.35 23.67 12.39
N ASN A 971 -25.07 24.88 12.92
CA ASN A 971 -24.32 25.08 14.18
C ASN A 971 -22.96 24.37 14.15
N THR A 972 -22.24 24.50 13.03
CA THR A 972 -20.79 24.26 12.95
C THR A 972 -20.06 25.57 13.24
N PHE A 973 -19.00 25.53 14.02
CA PHE A 973 -18.30 26.72 14.49
C PHE A 973 -16.82 26.42 14.70
N PHE A 974 -15.95 27.34 14.29
CA PHE A 974 -14.55 27.32 14.68
C PHE A 974 -14.06 28.72 15.04
N TRP A 975 -13.05 28.81 15.89
CA TRP A 975 -12.27 30.03 16.05
C TRP A 975 -10.79 29.73 16.20
N ILE A 976 -9.98 30.72 15.85
CA ILE A 976 -8.53 30.73 16.01
C ILE A 976 -8.17 31.98 16.80
N ASP A 977 -7.45 31.81 17.90
CA ASP A 977 -6.83 32.90 18.66
C ASP A 977 -5.30 32.80 18.48
N PRO A 978 -4.71 33.62 17.59
CA PRO A 978 -3.27 33.60 17.35
C PRO A 978 -2.43 34.01 18.55
N GLU A 979 -2.93 34.91 19.41
CA GLU A 979 -2.18 35.39 20.57
C GLU A 979 -1.99 34.27 21.59
N ARG A 980 -2.99 33.41 21.74
CA ARG A 980 -2.97 32.28 22.68
C ARG A 980 -2.64 30.95 22.02
N GLU A 981 -2.45 30.96 20.69
CA GLU A 981 -2.17 29.79 19.85
C GLU A 981 -3.26 28.72 19.92
N ILE A 982 -4.54 29.13 20.02
CA ILE A 982 -5.68 28.23 20.21
C ILE A 982 -6.46 28.06 18.91
N ILE A 983 -6.84 26.82 18.61
CA ILE A 983 -7.86 26.45 17.63
C ILE A 983 -8.94 25.65 18.36
N ALA A 984 -10.21 25.96 18.14
CA ALA A 984 -11.27 25.15 18.73
C ALA A 984 -12.56 25.10 17.92
N PHE A 985 -13.24 23.95 18.01
CA PHE A 985 -14.42 23.59 17.24
C PHE A 985 -15.61 23.26 18.13
N ALA A 986 -16.80 23.67 17.70
CA ALA A 986 -18.09 23.27 18.26
C ALA A 986 -19.07 22.97 17.12
N TRP A 987 -19.22 21.70 16.76
CA TRP A 987 -19.94 21.27 15.56
C TRP A 987 -21.16 20.42 15.91
N THR A 988 -22.29 20.75 15.30
CA THR A 988 -23.49 19.91 15.33
C THR A 988 -24.04 19.74 13.90
N GLN A 989 -25.20 19.10 13.76
CA GLN A 989 -26.00 19.13 12.53
C GLN A 989 -27.44 19.59 12.79
N LEU A 990 -27.63 20.61 13.63
CA LEU A 990 -28.93 21.20 13.94
C LEU A 990 -29.17 22.48 13.12
N GLN A 991 -30.36 22.65 12.55
CA GLN A 991 -30.77 23.90 11.88
C GLN A 991 -32.06 24.50 12.51
N PRO A 992 -32.22 25.84 12.50
CA PRO A 992 -31.25 26.86 12.07
C PRO A 992 -30.13 27.12 13.12
N TYR A 993 -29.14 27.93 12.75
CA TYR A 993 -28.07 28.40 13.62
C TYR A 993 -28.59 29.10 14.89
N GLY A 994 -27.86 28.97 16.00
CA GLY A 994 -28.15 29.61 17.29
C GLY A 994 -29.13 28.84 18.18
N MET A 995 -29.67 27.72 17.70
CA MET A 995 -30.62 26.88 18.46
C MET A 995 -29.93 25.98 19.49
N ALA A 996 -28.64 25.69 19.29
CA ALA A 996 -27.77 24.98 20.23
C ALA A 996 -26.45 25.78 20.35
N PRO A 997 -26.36 26.76 21.27
CA PRO A 997 -25.21 27.66 21.37
C PRO A 997 -24.03 26.98 22.08
N VAL A 998 -23.54 25.87 21.51
CA VAL A 998 -22.42 25.08 22.03
C VAL A 998 -21.15 25.93 22.07
N ASP A 999 -20.94 26.74 21.03
CA ASP A 999 -19.85 27.72 20.90
C ASP A 999 -19.78 28.68 22.10
N ARG A 1000 -20.93 29.19 22.57
CA ARG A 1000 -21.00 30.14 23.69
C ARG A 1000 -20.66 29.54 25.05
N LEU A 1001 -20.70 28.21 25.17
CA LEU A 1001 -20.35 27.49 26.39
C LEU A 1001 -18.92 26.94 26.33
N LEU A 1002 -18.51 26.44 25.17
CA LEU A 1002 -17.16 25.91 24.98
C LEU A 1002 -16.12 27.02 25.15
N ARG A 1003 -16.36 28.20 24.57
CA ARG A 1003 -15.39 29.30 24.58
C ARG A 1003 -14.97 29.70 26.00
N PRO A 1004 -15.87 30.05 26.95
CA PRO A 1004 -15.46 30.37 28.31
C PRO A 1004 -14.65 29.27 29.00
N ILE A 1005 -14.98 27.99 28.78
CA ILE A 1005 -14.25 26.85 29.36
C ILE A 1005 -12.81 26.80 28.82
N VAL A 1006 -12.63 26.96 27.51
CA VAL A 1006 -11.30 26.95 26.87
C VAL A 1006 -10.42 28.08 27.39
N TYR A 1007 -10.96 29.30 27.54
CA TYR A 1007 -10.18 30.43 28.08
C TYR A 1007 -9.94 30.32 29.59
N GLU A 1008 -10.90 29.79 30.37
CA GLU A 1008 -10.72 29.49 31.80
C GLU A 1008 -9.61 28.45 32.03
N ALA A 1009 -9.40 27.55 31.06
CA ALA A 1009 -8.38 26.51 31.16
C ALA A 1009 -6.94 27.02 31.02
N ILE A 1010 -6.70 28.25 30.53
CA ILE A 1010 -5.33 28.73 30.29
C ILE A 1010 -4.58 28.94 31.61
N LEU A 1011 -3.46 28.21 31.76
CA LEU A 1011 -2.59 28.26 32.93
C LEU A 1011 -1.50 29.33 32.82
N ASP A 1012 -1.11 29.68 31.59
CA ASP A 1012 -0.05 30.65 31.28
C ASP A 1012 -0.59 32.09 31.40
N GLY A 1013 -1.06 32.46 32.59
CA GLY A 1013 -1.70 33.76 32.82
C GLY A 1013 -1.90 34.06 34.30
N ASN A 1014 -0.84 34.54 34.95
CA ASN A 1014 -0.90 35.42 36.11
C ASN A 1014 0.05 36.61 35.88
#